data_AF-A0A954YA56-F1
#
_entry.id   AF-A0A954YA56-F1
#
_cell.length_a   1.000
_cell.length_b   1.000
_cell.length_c   1.000
_cell.angle_alpha   90.00
_cell.angle_beta   90.00
_cell.angle_gamma   90.00
#
_symmetry.space_group_name_H-M   'P 1'
#
loop_
_entity.id
_entity.type
_entity.pdbx_description
1 polymer ?
#
loop_
_entity_poly.entity_id
_entity_poly.type
_entity_poly.pdbx_seq_one_letter_code
_entity_poly.pdbx_strand_id
1 'polypeptide(L)'
;MPRSLIIDVVVLGLATGGVAAAAAQAPDDGRAPAATATLPESNEALLISSRIRTALQNQDFALAFRLLEGYPAGSSELVAIPASETYQPVWREAWRLYGETPPAGVELYRRLREEAARVRYEEASRNADIATLRTLFRTERLCEVWPRIARDFATLLLESGHYSEAIEALRLLQREQPRAADVQAQLAVTLALAGADDAARRALGDDTGDVRFEAVREWLARFAGDSGEGIAPLLNAPADWSAETPTPTYVDIDDTTAIAKEVEYWRRMPLIEPTVGGGALVFRLRGELYAYDALTLLPRWIARELTGNPTSADSADFHNWGPAEMPGWSATLSEDTRALLTAHLQHTLAADDHAVYTIEALFTSAPDMGILRRPRPDAQSNELIARRLSDGAVLWRVKAESVVSGRVAAFLDRPVIDGDRLVLPARSDGDIALVALSAETGAVVRQMSLVGPPTRLPDMGGYCLMTADQSHLYVATGNGVVAAVGRDDLDWRWATTYESALSDQLTVRWAPTPIADDGPVDRPVLAGDMLVVAPVDSRRRSPEIGETSEVLFIDRFEGRLRWRIPRQDIAFLVGGATAGLIVGGPTIRCLSLSDPSGPPAWETPPLRISGRPALSGDRVYVPTREGLVVVDATNGRIFADQRYAQTSGEARLDEALPEGLDRAAANVIATPQGLYVVSPDRVIKYADPVGVSDAVTRRSAAGPDSADLAYARAWLRLLRADEQGVLEELGSAPESGDPLLASASARLRVNALLRLSRQASTDEERLRWLREAAEAGEGTRSGEAAIALGDALEQAGRIDDAIRHYLQVVILATPDLVGEPGHGNASVAPWIIAARRLRDLSDSAVVDVKESLEDSPATPAQLMRLLEA
;
A
#
# COMPACT_ATOMS: atom_id res chain seq x y z
N MET A 1 -2.57 26.09 -21.61
CA MET A 1 -4.05 26.11 -21.57
C MET A 1 -4.56 27.54 -21.78
N PRO A 2 -5.71 27.80 -22.43
CA PRO A 2 -6.24 29.16 -22.56
C PRO A 2 -7.01 29.59 -21.29
N ARG A 3 -6.61 30.73 -20.71
CA ARG A 3 -7.02 31.33 -19.41
C ARG A 3 -8.53 31.60 -19.20
N SER A 4 -9.42 31.29 -20.13
CA SER A 4 -10.79 31.86 -20.13
C SER A 4 -11.95 30.86 -20.11
N LEU A 5 -11.72 29.54 -20.06
CA LEU A 5 -12.83 28.57 -20.18
C LEU A 5 -13.31 27.94 -18.86
N ILE A 6 -12.61 28.13 -17.75
CA ILE A 6 -12.86 27.40 -16.49
C ILE A 6 -14.06 27.97 -15.69
N ILE A 7 -14.42 29.24 -15.90
CA ILE A 7 -15.32 29.96 -14.98
C ILE A 7 -16.73 30.22 -15.56
N ASP A 8 -16.89 30.33 -16.88
CA ASP A 8 -18.16 30.77 -17.47
C ASP A 8 -19.28 29.69 -17.49
N VAL A 9 -18.94 28.41 -17.35
CA VAL A 9 -19.93 27.31 -17.45
C VAL A 9 -20.65 27.02 -16.12
N VAL A 10 -20.08 27.41 -14.97
CA VAL A 10 -20.63 27.06 -13.63
C VAL A 10 -21.43 28.22 -13.00
N VAL A 11 -21.24 29.46 -13.45
CA VAL A 11 -21.75 30.65 -12.74
C VAL A 11 -23.22 31.01 -13.03
N LEU A 12 -23.88 30.37 -14.01
CA LEU A 12 -25.21 30.80 -14.52
C LEU A 12 -26.44 30.26 -13.75
N GLY A 13 -26.30 29.71 -12.55
CA GLY A 13 -27.42 29.13 -11.79
C GLY A 13 -27.33 29.27 -10.27
N LEU A 14 -27.36 30.49 -9.73
CA LEU A 14 -27.24 30.73 -8.29
C LEU A 14 -28.29 31.73 -7.77
N ALA A 15 -29.24 31.22 -6.97
CA ALA A 15 -30.11 31.99 -6.08
C ALA A 15 -30.04 31.43 -4.65
N THR A 16 -30.27 32.32 -3.69
CA THR A 16 -29.84 32.30 -2.27
C THR A 16 -30.51 31.25 -1.37
N GLY A 17 -29.70 30.58 -0.53
CA GLY A 17 -30.11 29.83 0.67
C GLY A 17 -29.14 30.09 1.83
N GLY A 18 -29.63 30.09 3.07
CA GLY A 18 -28.86 30.37 4.29
C GLY A 18 -28.42 29.10 5.01
N VAL A 19 -27.24 29.13 5.63
CA VAL A 19 -26.57 27.97 6.27
C VAL A 19 -26.58 28.10 7.79
N ALA A 20 -26.79 26.99 8.50
CA ALA A 20 -26.49 26.83 9.92
C ALA A 20 -25.42 25.72 10.09
N ALA A 21 -24.32 26.01 10.79
CA ALA A 21 -23.25 25.05 11.07
C ALA A 21 -23.42 24.43 12.46
N ALA A 22 -23.43 23.10 12.54
CA ALA A 22 -23.39 22.37 13.80
C ALA A 22 -21.93 22.12 14.23
N ALA A 23 -21.54 22.58 15.41
CA ALA A 23 -20.25 22.28 16.02
C ALA A 23 -20.42 21.10 16.99
N ALA A 24 -19.73 19.98 16.74
CA ALA A 24 -19.61 18.89 17.70
C ALA A 24 -18.66 19.29 18.85
N GLN A 25 -19.13 19.13 20.09
CA GLN A 25 -18.32 19.34 21.29
C GLN A 25 -17.58 18.04 21.64
N ALA A 26 -16.26 18.11 21.75
CA ALA A 26 -15.48 17.03 22.35
C ALA A 26 -15.60 17.09 23.88
N PRO A 27 -15.66 15.94 24.60
CA PRO A 27 -15.63 15.92 26.05
C PRO A 27 -14.29 16.43 26.58
N ASP A 28 -14.35 17.41 27.49
CA ASP A 28 -13.20 18.08 28.08
C ASP A 28 -12.93 17.50 29.48
N ASP A 29 -11.98 16.55 29.57
CA ASP A 29 -11.57 15.92 30.84
C ASP A 29 -10.49 16.75 31.59
N GLY A 30 -10.20 17.98 31.18
CA GLY A 30 -9.40 18.96 31.93
C GLY A 30 -7.93 18.60 32.21
N ARG A 31 -7.43 17.49 31.69
CA ARG A 31 -6.01 17.08 31.80
C ARG A 31 -5.31 17.35 30.47
N ALA A 32 -4.37 18.29 30.47
CA ALA A 32 -3.53 18.51 29.31
C ALA A 32 -2.73 17.22 29.02
N PRO A 33 -2.82 16.64 27.81
CA PRO A 33 -2.07 15.44 27.45
C PRO A 33 -0.57 15.74 27.55
N ALA A 34 0.17 14.86 28.23
CA ALA A 34 1.61 14.98 28.40
C ALA A 34 2.33 14.39 27.19
N ALA A 35 2.35 15.11 26.06
CA ALA A 35 3.21 14.74 24.94
C ALA A 35 4.68 14.79 25.41
N THR A 36 5.45 13.71 25.19
CA THR A 36 6.88 13.67 25.52
C THR A 36 7.80 14.12 24.41
N ALA A 37 7.29 14.17 23.18
CA ALA A 37 7.99 14.73 22.04
C ALA A 37 8.11 16.26 22.20
N THR A 38 9.32 16.78 22.01
CA THR A 38 9.53 18.22 21.88
C THR A 38 9.34 18.60 20.42
N LEU A 39 8.29 19.38 20.14
CA LEU A 39 8.14 20.02 18.84
C LEU A 39 9.04 21.26 18.76
N PRO A 40 9.44 21.71 17.56
CA PRO A 40 10.16 22.98 17.37
C PRO A 40 9.21 24.18 17.62
N GLU A 41 8.73 24.29 18.85
CA GLU A 41 7.84 25.35 19.30
C GLU A 41 8.58 26.67 19.40
N SER A 42 8.03 27.69 18.74
CA SER A 42 8.51 29.05 18.87
C SER A 42 7.98 29.68 20.17
N ASN A 43 8.72 29.47 21.25
CA ASN A 43 8.50 30.19 22.52
C ASN A 43 8.50 31.72 22.30
N GLU A 44 9.33 32.20 21.37
CA GLU A 44 9.36 33.59 20.96
C GLU A 44 8.03 34.02 20.32
N ALA A 45 7.50 33.26 19.36
CA ALA A 45 6.21 33.59 18.74
C ALA A 45 5.07 33.59 19.76
N LEU A 46 5.05 32.68 20.74
CA LEU A 46 4.06 32.70 21.83
C LEU A 46 4.15 33.98 22.66
N LEU A 47 5.36 34.40 23.04
CA LEU A 47 5.60 35.65 23.77
C LEU A 47 5.21 36.88 22.96
N ILE A 48 5.58 36.92 21.67
CA ILE A 48 5.23 38.04 20.78
C ILE A 48 3.71 38.08 20.58
N SER A 49 3.04 36.94 20.41
CA SER A 49 1.57 36.87 20.27
C SER A 49 0.86 37.44 21.49
N SER A 50 1.34 37.13 22.70
CA SER A 50 0.82 37.69 23.95
C SER A 50 1.00 39.22 24.00
N ARG A 51 2.17 39.71 23.59
CA ARG A 51 2.45 41.17 23.52
C ARG A 51 1.59 41.87 22.47
N ILE A 52 1.37 41.26 21.31
CA ILE A 52 0.48 41.79 20.26
C ILE A 52 -0.94 41.92 20.81
N ARG A 53 -1.50 40.89 21.45
CA ARG A 53 -2.84 40.97 22.04
C ARG A 53 -2.94 42.07 23.10
N THR A 54 -1.92 42.20 23.95
CA THR A 54 -1.85 43.27 24.96
C THR A 54 -1.82 44.65 24.30
N ALA A 55 -1.04 44.83 23.22
CA ALA A 55 -0.98 46.08 22.47
C ALA A 55 -2.32 46.40 21.78
N LEU A 56 -2.97 45.41 21.17
CA LEU A 56 -4.30 45.55 20.55
C LEU A 56 -5.37 45.93 21.59
N GLN A 57 -5.35 45.30 22.77
CA GLN A 57 -6.26 45.63 23.89
C GLN A 57 -6.06 47.06 24.39
N ASN A 58 -4.80 47.52 24.47
CA ASN A 58 -4.44 48.88 24.86
C ASN A 58 -4.60 49.91 23.73
N GLN A 59 -5.06 49.49 22.54
CA GLN A 59 -5.16 50.31 21.33
C GLN A 59 -3.82 50.93 20.87
N ASP A 60 -2.68 50.35 21.25
CA ASP A 60 -1.35 50.71 20.74
C ASP A 60 -1.09 49.97 19.41
N PHE A 61 -1.80 50.40 18.36
CA PHE A 61 -1.74 49.77 17.05
C PHE A 61 -0.35 49.88 16.40
N ALA A 62 0.40 50.95 16.70
CA ALA A 62 1.75 51.13 16.17
C ALA A 62 2.72 50.07 16.71
N LEU A 63 2.64 49.78 18.02
CA LEU A 63 3.40 48.68 18.61
C LEU A 63 2.92 47.33 18.08
N ALA A 64 1.61 47.10 18.02
CA ALA A 64 1.04 45.85 17.52
C ALA A 64 1.52 45.53 16.09
N PHE A 65 1.48 46.51 15.17
CA PHE A 65 1.93 46.32 13.80
C PHE A 65 3.45 46.17 13.69
N ARG A 66 4.24 46.91 14.48
CA ARG A 66 5.69 46.68 14.52
C ARG A 66 6.04 45.27 14.99
N LEU A 67 5.31 44.76 15.99
CA LEU A 67 5.49 43.39 16.48
C LEU A 67 5.02 42.36 15.44
N LEU A 68 3.94 42.63 14.69
CA LEU A 68 3.48 41.79 13.58
C LEU A 68 4.44 41.81 12.37
N GLU A 69 5.12 42.92 12.11
CA GLU A 69 6.15 43.01 11.06
C GLU A 69 7.44 42.29 11.45
N GLY A 70 7.82 42.34 12.73
CA GLY A 70 8.93 41.56 13.29
C GLY A 70 8.55 40.11 13.57
N TYR A 71 7.26 39.78 13.51
CA TYR A 71 6.77 38.41 13.60
C TYR A 71 7.31 37.67 12.38
N PRO A 72 8.03 36.55 12.56
CA PRO A 72 8.73 35.92 11.45
C PRO A 72 7.71 35.24 10.52
N ALA A 73 7.11 36.03 9.63
CA ALA A 73 6.13 35.56 8.66
C ALA A 73 6.72 34.53 7.67
N GLY A 74 8.06 34.45 7.61
CA GLY A 74 8.81 33.43 6.90
C GLY A 74 9.40 32.33 7.78
N SER A 75 9.23 32.32 9.11
CA SER A 75 9.68 31.15 9.88
C SER A 75 8.72 30.00 9.64
N SER A 76 9.33 28.83 9.43
CA SER A 76 8.64 27.55 9.41
C SER A 76 8.33 27.05 10.83
N GLU A 77 8.55 27.84 11.88
CA GLU A 77 8.35 27.38 13.25
C GLU A 77 6.88 27.15 13.57
N LEU A 78 6.63 26.35 14.60
CA LEU A 78 5.29 26.00 15.05
C LEU A 78 4.88 26.80 16.30
N VAL A 79 3.58 27.06 16.42
CA VAL A 79 2.94 27.67 17.60
C VAL A 79 1.78 26.79 18.02
N ALA A 80 1.72 26.46 19.31
CA ALA A 80 0.60 25.74 19.88
C ALA A 80 -0.69 26.56 19.77
N ILE A 81 -1.76 25.97 19.24
CA ILE A 81 -3.08 26.60 19.30
C ILE A 81 -3.68 26.30 20.69
N PRO A 82 -4.06 27.33 21.47
CA PRO A 82 -4.62 27.15 22.80
C PRO A 82 -5.81 26.19 22.83
N ALA A 83 -5.86 25.33 23.84
CA ALA A 83 -6.92 24.33 24.05
C ALA A 83 -7.10 23.30 22.91
N SER A 84 -6.11 23.20 22.01
CA SER A 84 -6.05 22.11 21.04
C SER A 84 -4.70 21.40 21.15
N GLU A 85 -4.66 20.18 20.62
CA GLU A 85 -3.43 19.41 20.46
C GLU A 85 -2.73 19.71 19.14
N THR A 86 -3.18 20.74 18.44
CA THR A 86 -2.69 21.11 17.11
C THR A 86 -1.74 22.31 17.24
N TYR A 87 -0.63 22.18 16.54
CA TYR A 87 0.38 23.20 16.32
C TYR A 87 0.28 23.67 14.88
N GLN A 88 0.39 24.97 14.68
CA GLN A 88 0.31 25.58 13.36
C GLN A 88 1.53 26.46 13.09
N PRO A 89 1.87 26.66 11.82
CA PRO A 89 2.92 27.60 11.44
C PRO A 89 2.66 28.98 12.04
N VAL A 90 3.72 29.64 12.49
CA VAL A 90 3.68 30.99 13.09
C VAL A 90 2.78 31.94 12.29
N TRP A 91 2.89 31.96 10.96
CA TRP A 91 2.09 32.86 10.11
C TRP A 91 0.56 32.66 10.26
N ARG A 92 0.05 31.46 10.59
CA ARG A 92 -1.39 31.23 10.85
C ARG A 92 -1.84 31.88 12.16
N GLU A 93 -0.98 31.90 13.17
CA GLU A 93 -1.24 32.63 14.42
C GLU A 93 -1.22 34.15 14.18
N ALA A 94 -0.27 34.66 13.39
CA ALA A 94 -0.29 36.08 12.96
C ALA A 94 -1.60 36.43 12.26
N TRP A 95 -2.06 35.52 11.39
CA TRP A 95 -3.36 35.60 10.74
C TRP A 95 -4.49 35.73 11.75
N ARG A 96 -4.57 34.86 12.76
CA ARG A 96 -5.59 34.97 13.82
C ARG A 96 -5.54 36.33 14.52
N LEU A 97 -4.34 36.82 14.87
CA LEU A 97 -4.15 38.13 15.50
C LEU A 97 -4.61 39.29 14.61
N TYR A 98 -4.43 39.21 13.29
CA TYR A 98 -5.01 40.18 12.36
C TYR A 98 -6.55 40.20 12.44
N GLY A 99 -7.19 39.03 12.54
CA GLY A 99 -8.65 38.95 12.72
C GLY A 99 -9.17 39.52 14.04
N GLU A 100 -8.32 39.59 15.07
CA GLU A 100 -8.62 40.22 16.36
C GLU A 100 -8.41 41.76 16.35
N THR A 101 -7.89 42.33 15.26
CA THR A 101 -7.56 43.76 15.19
C THR A 101 -8.83 44.61 15.12
N PRO A 102 -9.02 45.58 16.04
CA PRO A 102 -10.18 46.48 16.01
C PRO A 102 -10.26 47.32 14.72
N PRO A 103 -11.46 47.80 14.31
CA PRO A 103 -11.64 48.57 13.08
C PRO A 103 -10.71 49.79 12.93
N ALA A 104 -10.43 50.50 14.03
CA ALA A 104 -9.50 51.64 14.03
C ALA A 104 -8.06 51.22 13.71
N GLY A 105 -7.63 50.04 14.16
CA GLY A 105 -6.35 49.45 13.80
C GLY A 105 -6.31 49.06 12.33
N VAL A 106 -7.36 48.41 11.81
CA VAL A 106 -7.47 48.03 10.39
C VAL A 106 -7.31 49.27 9.49
N GLU A 107 -7.98 50.37 9.81
CA GLU A 107 -7.87 51.64 9.06
C GLU A 107 -6.46 52.24 9.11
N LEU A 108 -5.78 52.14 10.25
CA LEU A 108 -4.38 52.57 10.34
C LEU A 108 -3.47 51.67 9.49
N TYR A 109 -3.65 50.35 9.55
CA TYR A 109 -2.87 49.40 8.76
C TYR A 109 -3.00 49.67 7.26
N ARG A 110 -4.23 49.83 6.76
CA ARG A 110 -4.50 50.14 5.35
C ARG A 110 -3.80 51.41 4.90
N ARG A 111 -3.89 52.50 5.69
CA ARG A 111 -3.18 53.75 5.38
C ARG A 111 -1.66 53.58 5.27
N LEU A 112 -1.08 52.64 6.01
CA LEU A 112 0.36 52.39 6.00
C LEU A 112 0.80 51.43 4.88
N ARG A 113 -0.04 50.47 4.49
CA ARG A 113 0.39 49.29 3.69
C ARG A 113 -0.33 49.14 2.35
N GLU A 114 -1.53 49.67 2.19
CA GLU A 114 -2.40 49.36 1.04
C GLU A 114 -1.74 49.63 -0.31
N GLU A 115 -1.14 50.81 -0.49
CA GLU A 115 -0.53 51.19 -1.78
C GLU A 115 0.66 50.30 -2.12
N ALA A 116 1.54 50.03 -1.14
CA ALA A 116 2.69 49.16 -1.33
C ALA A 116 2.27 47.71 -1.63
N ALA A 117 1.27 47.20 -0.91
CA ALA A 117 0.71 45.87 -1.16
C ALA A 117 0.10 45.76 -2.57
N ARG A 118 -0.63 46.80 -3.01
CA ARG A 118 -1.26 46.84 -4.34
C ARG A 118 -0.22 46.83 -5.47
N VAL A 119 0.81 47.67 -5.39
CA VAL A 119 1.88 47.72 -6.41
C VAL A 119 2.60 46.36 -6.51
N ARG A 120 2.96 45.76 -5.36
CA ARG A 120 3.62 44.44 -5.34
C ARG A 120 2.71 43.34 -5.87
N TYR A 121 1.42 43.37 -5.55
CA TYR A 121 0.45 42.43 -6.08
C TYR A 121 0.31 42.54 -7.60
N GLU A 122 0.19 43.75 -8.16
CA GLU A 122 0.06 43.95 -9.60
C GLU A 122 1.29 43.48 -10.37
N GLU A 123 2.48 43.64 -9.80
CA GLU A 123 3.72 43.07 -10.35
C GLU A 123 3.73 41.55 -10.27
N ALA A 124 3.45 40.97 -9.09
CA ALA A 124 3.47 39.53 -8.88
C ALA A 124 2.41 38.79 -9.72
N SER A 125 1.19 39.32 -9.79
CA SER A 125 0.09 38.77 -10.61
C SER A 125 0.42 38.80 -12.11
N ARG A 126 1.01 39.90 -12.61
CA ARG A 126 1.47 39.97 -14.02
C ARG A 126 2.54 38.94 -14.35
N ASN A 127 3.44 38.67 -13.41
CA ASN A 127 4.55 37.74 -13.59
C ASN A 127 4.23 36.30 -13.20
N ALA A 128 3.01 36.03 -12.69
CA ALA A 128 2.65 34.75 -12.08
C ALA A 128 3.64 34.29 -10.98
N ASP A 129 4.15 35.25 -10.18
CA ASP A 129 5.11 34.99 -9.12
C ASP A 129 4.41 34.44 -7.86
N ILE A 130 4.32 33.11 -7.78
CA ILE A 130 3.72 32.38 -6.66
C ILE A 130 4.40 32.69 -5.33
N ALA A 131 5.73 32.86 -5.30
CA ALA A 131 6.46 33.12 -4.05
C ALA A 131 6.13 34.50 -3.47
N THR A 132 6.06 35.53 -4.33
CA THR A 132 5.65 36.87 -3.90
C THR A 132 4.17 36.90 -3.51
N LEU A 133 3.29 36.25 -4.27
CA LEU A 133 1.87 36.15 -3.91
C LEU A 133 1.64 35.41 -2.59
N ARG A 134 2.37 34.33 -2.33
CA ARG A 134 2.37 33.61 -1.05
C ARG A 134 2.78 34.53 0.10
N THR A 135 3.82 35.32 -0.09
CA THR A 135 4.29 36.29 0.92
C THR A 135 3.20 37.33 1.21
N LEU A 136 2.65 37.96 0.16
CA LEU A 136 1.59 38.96 0.30
C LEU A 136 0.31 38.37 0.94
N PHE A 137 -0.05 37.14 0.57
CA PHE A 137 -1.18 36.41 1.15
C PHE A 137 -1.01 36.22 2.66
N ARG A 138 0.20 35.88 3.11
CA ARG A 138 0.53 35.67 4.53
C ARG A 138 0.62 36.97 5.31
N THR A 139 1.14 38.06 4.73
CA THR A 139 1.44 39.30 5.48
C THR A 139 0.38 40.39 5.38
N GLU A 140 -0.34 40.50 4.27
CA GLU A 140 -1.16 41.69 3.96
C GLU A 140 -2.68 41.45 4.17
N ARG A 141 -3.08 40.59 5.12
CA ARG A 141 -4.50 40.22 5.35
C ARG A 141 -5.46 41.40 5.53
N LEU A 142 -5.01 42.46 6.20
CA LEU A 142 -5.85 43.62 6.53
C LEU A 142 -6.06 44.60 5.35
N CYS A 143 -5.32 44.44 4.26
CA CYS A 143 -5.44 45.28 3.06
C CYS A 143 -6.69 44.95 2.24
N GLU A 144 -7.25 45.95 1.55
CA GLU A 144 -8.43 45.79 0.68
C GLU A 144 -8.12 44.98 -0.59
N VAL A 145 -6.88 45.05 -1.08
CA VAL A 145 -6.40 44.22 -2.20
C VAL A 145 -6.28 42.73 -1.85
N TRP A 146 -6.31 42.36 -0.56
CA TRP A 146 -6.05 40.98 -0.11
C TRP A 146 -6.95 39.90 -0.73
N PRO A 147 -8.29 40.05 -0.84
CA PRO A 147 -9.12 39.05 -1.50
C PRO A 147 -8.75 38.78 -2.96
N ARG A 148 -8.17 39.77 -3.66
CA ARG A 148 -7.65 39.59 -5.02
C ARG A 148 -6.33 38.81 -5.01
N ILE A 149 -5.42 39.13 -4.08
CA ILE A 149 -4.20 38.35 -3.85
C ILE A 149 -4.54 36.89 -3.61
N ALA A 150 -5.48 36.60 -2.69
CA ALA A 150 -5.88 35.25 -2.34
C ALA A 150 -6.48 34.47 -3.53
N ARG A 151 -7.33 35.13 -4.33
CA ARG A 151 -7.95 34.51 -5.52
C ARG A 151 -6.93 34.19 -6.60
N ASP A 152 -6.04 35.13 -6.94
CA ASP A 152 -4.99 34.92 -7.94
C ASP A 152 -3.98 33.87 -7.46
N PHE A 153 -3.61 33.90 -6.18
CA PHE A 153 -2.72 32.92 -5.56
C PHE A 153 -3.31 31.51 -5.61
N ALA A 154 -4.56 31.33 -5.16
CA ALA A 154 -5.24 30.05 -5.22
C ALA A 154 -5.39 29.53 -6.66
N THR A 155 -5.65 30.42 -7.62
CA THR A 155 -5.75 30.05 -9.04
C THR A 155 -4.42 29.54 -9.58
N LEU A 156 -3.31 30.23 -9.31
CA LEU A 156 -1.98 29.80 -9.76
C LEU A 156 -1.54 28.49 -9.10
N LEU A 157 -1.86 28.29 -7.81
CA LEU A 157 -1.61 27.03 -7.11
C LEU A 157 -2.41 25.87 -7.69
N LEU A 158 -3.68 26.11 -8.06
CA LEU A 158 -4.51 25.12 -8.74
C LEU A 158 -3.93 24.74 -10.11
N GLU A 159 -3.49 25.74 -10.89
CA GLU A 159 -2.86 25.52 -12.21
C GLU A 159 -1.53 24.76 -12.11
N SER A 160 -0.81 24.87 -11.00
CA SER A 160 0.46 24.17 -10.76
C SER A 160 0.31 22.85 -9.98
N GLY A 161 -0.91 22.44 -9.63
CA GLY A 161 -1.16 21.19 -8.89
C GLY A 161 -0.94 21.26 -7.37
N HIS A 162 -0.71 22.43 -6.79
CA HIS A 162 -0.52 22.61 -5.34
C HIS A 162 -1.88 22.71 -4.61
N TYR A 163 -2.70 21.66 -4.71
CA TYR A 163 -4.10 21.69 -4.29
C TYR A 163 -4.31 22.00 -2.81
N SER A 164 -3.47 21.51 -1.90
CA SER A 164 -3.70 21.78 -0.48
C SER A 164 -3.46 23.24 -0.07
N GLU A 165 -2.44 23.90 -0.63
CA GLU A 165 -2.22 25.32 -0.36
C GLU A 165 -3.33 26.17 -1.00
N ALA A 166 -3.86 25.74 -2.16
CA ALA A 166 -5.04 26.34 -2.77
C ALA A 166 -6.29 26.16 -1.90
N ILE A 167 -6.53 24.96 -1.36
CA ILE A 167 -7.65 24.68 -0.42
C ILE A 167 -7.54 25.58 0.81
N GLU A 168 -6.33 25.72 1.37
CA GLU A 168 -6.09 26.61 2.51
C GLU A 168 -6.43 28.07 2.16
N ALA A 169 -5.91 28.58 1.04
CA ALA A 169 -6.20 29.94 0.59
C ALA A 169 -7.70 30.17 0.36
N LEU A 170 -8.38 29.21 -0.26
CA LEU A 170 -9.81 29.27 -0.56
C LEU A 170 -10.68 29.14 0.70
N ARG A 171 -10.32 28.30 1.68
CA ARG A 171 -11.02 28.23 2.97
C ARG A 171 -10.91 29.55 3.73
N LEU A 172 -9.72 30.16 3.73
CA LEU A 172 -9.52 31.47 4.36
C LEU A 172 -10.31 32.56 3.63
N LEU A 173 -10.32 32.56 2.30
CA LEU A 173 -11.13 33.48 1.50
C LEU A 173 -12.63 33.26 1.71
N GLN A 174 -13.11 32.01 1.83
CA GLN A 174 -14.50 31.67 2.11
C GLN A 174 -14.95 32.17 3.48
N ARG A 175 -14.09 32.14 4.50
CA ARG A 175 -14.40 32.71 5.83
C ARG A 175 -14.63 34.23 5.74
N GLU A 176 -13.85 34.92 4.93
CA GLU A 176 -14.00 36.37 4.69
C GLU A 176 -15.18 36.69 3.75
N GLN A 177 -15.48 35.80 2.81
CA GLN A 177 -16.53 35.96 1.80
C GLN A 177 -17.48 34.73 1.75
N PRO A 178 -18.29 34.46 2.80
CA PRO A 178 -19.07 33.21 2.88
C PRO A 178 -20.08 33.01 1.76
N ARG A 179 -20.47 34.08 1.07
CA ARG A 179 -21.47 34.10 -0.01
C ARG A 179 -20.86 34.22 -1.41
N ALA A 180 -19.53 34.23 -1.53
CA ALA A 180 -18.85 34.29 -2.82
C ALA A 180 -18.92 32.91 -3.49
N ALA A 181 -19.89 32.73 -4.38
CA ALA A 181 -20.16 31.44 -5.02
C ALA A 181 -19.01 30.96 -5.92
N ASP A 182 -18.24 31.87 -6.50
CA ASP A 182 -17.01 31.55 -7.24
C ASP A 182 -15.96 30.90 -6.33
N VAL A 183 -15.79 31.41 -5.10
CA VAL A 183 -14.87 30.85 -4.11
C VAL A 183 -15.32 29.47 -3.64
N GLN A 184 -16.62 29.30 -3.39
CA GLN A 184 -17.21 28.00 -3.04
C GLN A 184 -17.00 26.96 -4.15
N ALA A 185 -17.24 27.35 -5.41
CA ALA A 185 -17.03 26.48 -6.57
C ALA A 185 -15.55 26.12 -6.75
N GLN A 186 -14.64 27.10 -6.66
CA GLN A 186 -13.19 26.85 -6.72
C GLN A 186 -12.74 25.92 -5.58
N LEU A 187 -13.24 26.12 -4.36
CA LEU A 187 -12.92 25.26 -3.22
C LEU A 187 -13.41 23.83 -3.45
N ALA A 188 -14.64 23.66 -3.94
CA ALA A 188 -15.20 22.35 -4.26
C ALA A 188 -14.41 21.62 -5.34
N VAL A 189 -14.07 22.30 -6.45
CA VAL A 189 -13.23 21.74 -7.52
C VAL A 189 -11.87 21.33 -6.99
N THR A 190 -11.24 22.18 -6.18
CA THR A 190 -9.90 21.89 -5.62
C THR A 190 -9.95 20.73 -4.63
N LEU A 191 -10.99 20.65 -3.79
CA LEU A 191 -11.20 19.51 -2.89
C LEU A 191 -11.44 18.21 -3.67
N ALA A 192 -12.23 18.24 -4.73
CA ALA A 192 -12.45 17.07 -5.60
C ALA A 192 -11.16 16.59 -6.27
N LEU A 193 -10.35 17.52 -6.80
CA LEU A 193 -9.03 17.23 -7.37
C LEU A 193 -8.05 16.65 -6.34
N ALA A 194 -8.20 17.04 -5.06
CA ALA A 194 -7.45 16.45 -3.96
C ALA A 194 -8.02 15.10 -3.48
N GLY A 195 -9.12 14.59 -4.06
CA GLY A 195 -9.80 13.35 -3.64
C GLY A 195 -10.67 13.51 -2.39
N ALA A 196 -11.09 14.73 -2.05
CA ALA A 196 -11.91 15.07 -0.89
C ALA A 196 -13.38 15.35 -1.27
N ASP A 197 -14.02 14.41 -1.97
CA ASP A 197 -15.37 14.53 -2.54
C ASP A 197 -16.44 15.00 -1.54
N ASP A 198 -16.50 14.41 -0.34
CA ASP A 198 -17.50 14.82 0.66
C ASP A 198 -17.27 16.25 1.17
N ALA A 199 -16.01 16.66 1.29
CA ALA A 199 -15.70 18.03 1.64
C ALA A 199 -16.04 18.99 0.49
N ALA A 200 -15.88 18.56 -0.76
CA ALA A 200 -16.29 19.31 -1.94
C ALA A 200 -17.82 19.49 -2.00
N ARG A 201 -18.61 18.44 -1.71
CA ARG A 201 -20.07 18.53 -1.58
C ARG A 201 -20.48 19.53 -0.50
N ARG A 202 -19.89 19.42 0.70
CA ARG A 202 -20.13 20.38 1.81
C ARG A 202 -19.78 21.81 1.42
N ALA A 203 -18.74 22.03 0.62
CA ALA A 203 -18.35 23.36 0.15
C ALA A 203 -19.39 23.99 -0.80
N LEU A 204 -20.19 23.18 -1.52
CA LEU A 204 -21.26 23.64 -2.43
C LEU A 204 -22.62 23.88 -1.73
N GLY A 205 -22.77 23.43 -0.47
CA GLY A 205 -23.96 23.60 0.36
C GLY A 205 -25.05 22.53 0.15
N ASP A 206 -25.92 22.33 1.15
CA ASP A 206 -26.73 21.11 1.29
C ASP A 206 -27.94 20.99 0.34
N ASP A 207 -28.59 22.08 -0.07
CA ASP A 207 -29.87 22.00 -0.83
C ASP A 207 -29.71 21.66 -2.33
N THR A 208 -28.52 21.88 -2.90
CA THR A 208 -28.23 21.61 -4.34
C THR A 208 -26.82 21.05 -4.56
N GLY A 209 -26.09 20.75 -3.49
CA GLY A 209 -24.70 20.33 -3.51
C GLY A 209 -24.49 19.08 -4.35
N ASP A 210 -25.35 18.08 -4.23
CA ASP A 210 -25.22 16.81 -4.96
C ASP A 210 -25.30 16.99 -6.48
N VAL A 211 -26.32 17.70 -6.97
CA VAL A 211 -26.49 17.93 -8.42
C VAL A 211 -25.32 18.74 -8.99
N ARG A 212 -24.86 19.76 -8.25
CA ARG A 212 -23.72 20.59 -8.65
C ARG A 212 -22.40 19.82 -8.61
N PHE A 213 -22.23 18.99 -7.59
CA PHE A 213 -21.03 18.18 -7.43
C PHE A 213 -20.92 17.11 -8.51
N GLU A 214 -22.02 16.45 -8.86
CA GLU A 214 -22.04 15.51 -9.99
C GLU A 214 -21.68 16.20 -11.31
N ALA A 215 -22.15 17.43 -11.54
CA ALA A 215 -21.73 18.21 -12.71
C ALA A 215 -20.23 18.55 -12.70
N VAL A 216 -19.66 18.89 -11.53
CA VAL A 216 -18.22 19.10 -11.36
C VAL A 216 -17.44 17.81 -11.60
N ARG A 217 -17.90 16.67 -11.06
CA ARG A 217 -17.29 15.36 -11.28
C ARG A 217 -17.33 14.94 -12.73
N GLU A 218 -18.47 15.07 -13.40
CA GLU A 218 -18.61 14.75 -14.82
C GLU A 218 -17.70 15.63 -15.67
N TRP A 219 -17.59 16.92 -15.33
CA TRP A 219 -16.64 17.82 -15.97
C TRP A 219 -15.20 17.35 -15.74
N LEU A 220 -14.79 17.09 -14.50
CA LEU A 220 -13.45 16.60 -14.16
C LEU A 220 -13.12 15.27 -14.85
N ALA A 221 -14.05 14.31 -14.88
CA ALA A 221 -13.86 13.02 -15.53
C ALA A 221 -13.57 13.15 -17.04
N ARG A 222 -14.20 14.12 -17.72
CA ARG A 222 -13.90 14.42 -19.14
C ARG A 222 -12.48 14.94 -19.37
N PHE A 223 -11.86 15.56 -18.35
CA PHE A 223 -10.50 16.09 -18.43
C PHE A 223 -9.44 15.14 -17.87
N ALA A 224 -9.79 14.33 -16.87
CA ALA A 224 -8.87 13.40 -16.24
C ALA A 224 -8.41 12.29 -17.21
N GLY A 225 -9.16 12.02 -18.29
CA GLY A 225 -8.83 10.98 -19.27
C GLY A 225 -8.83 9.57 -18.68
N ASP A 226 -9.28 9.44 -17.43
CA ASP A 226 -9.13 8.26 -16.61
C ASP A 226 -10.54 7.74 -16.28
N SER A 227 -10.77 6.47 -16.61
CA SER A 227 -12.10 5.87 -16.63
C SER A 227 -12.72 5.65 -15.26
N GLY A 228 -11.97 5.85 -14.17
CA GLY A 228 -12.44 5.65 -12.79
C GLY A 228 -12.95 4.22 -12.48
N GLU A 229 -12.96 3.33 -13.48
CA GLU A 229 -13.33 1.94 -13.33
C GLU A 229 -12.18 1.27 -12.57
N GLY A 230 -12.48 0.78 -11.37
CA GLY A 230 -11.56 -0.06 -10.63
C GLY A 230 -11.15 -1.27 -11.47
N ILE A 231 -9.99 -1.85 -11.16
CA ILE A 231 -9.44 -3.00 -11.89
C ILE A 231 -10.50 -4.10 -11.97
N ALA A 232 -10.69 -4.69 -13.15
CA ALA A 232 -11.60 -5.82 -13.32
C ALA A 232 -10.82 -7.13 -13.53
N PRO A 233 -10.18 -7.66 -12.47
CA PRO A 233 -9.40 -8.86 -12.63
C PRO A 233 -10.30 -10.06 -12.95
N LEU A 234 -9.85 -10.90 -13.87
CA LEU A 234 -10.49 -12.18 -14.14
C LEU A 234 -10.13 -13.18 -13.04
N LEU A 235 -10.92 -13.24 -11.96
CA LEU A 235 -10.70 -14.17 -10.84
C LEU A 235 -10.88 -15.64 -11.21
N ASN A 236 -11.65 -15.90 -12.27
CA ASN A 236 -12.01 -17.25 -12.71
C ASN A 236 -11.21 -17.70 -13.92
N ALA A 237 -10.22 -16.91 -14.37
CA ALA A 237 -9.38 -17.35 -15.46
C ALA A 237 -8.60 -18.59 -14.98
N PRO A 238 -8.74 -19.76 -15.63
CA PRO A 238 -8.08 -21.00 -15.20
C PRO A 238 -6.54 -21.00 -15.43
N ALA A 239 -5.97 -19.82 -15.63
CA ALA A 239 -4.54 -19.58 -15.76
C ALA A 239 -4.14 -18.65 -14.60
N ASP A 240 -4.17 -19.18 -13.37
CA ASP A 240 -3.53 -18.53 -12.22
C ASP A 240 -2.07 -18.28 -12.64
N TRP A 241 -1.74 -17.01 -12.89
CA TRP A 241 -0.38 -16.64 -13.24
C TRP A 241 0.42 -16.57 -11.97
N SER A 242 0.96 -17.71 -11.56
CA SER A 242 1.84 -17.79 -10.42
C SER A 242 3.30 -17.92 -10.87
N ALA A 243 4.17 -17.17 -10.23
CA ALA A 243 5.58 -17.48 -10.17
C ALA A 243 5.88 -17.97 -8.75
N GLU A 244 6.55 -19.12 -8.64
CA GLU A 244 7.09 -19.56 -7.35
C GLU A 244 8.24 -18.63 -6.96
N THR A 245 8.27 -18.22 -5.69
CA THR A 245 9.46 -17.53 -5.19
C THR A 245 10.54 -18.59 -5.00
N PRO A 246 11.72 -18.45 -5.62
CA PRO A 246 12.81 -19.40 -5.45
C PRO A 246 13.05 -19.66 -3.97
N THR A 247 12.95 -20.92 -3.56
CA THR A 247 13.30 -21.35 -2.21
C THR A 247 14.81 -21.45 -2.12
N PRO A 248 15.46 -20.82 -1.12
CA PRO A 248 16.88 -21.03 -0.90
C PRO A 248 17.12 -22.52 -0.65
N THR A 249 18.02 -23.15 -1.42
CA THR A 249 18.31 -24.60 -1.34
C THR A 249 18.88 -25.09 0.00
N TYR A 250 18.98 -24.22 1.02
CA TYR A 250 19.76 -24.47 2.25
C TYR A 250 19.05 -24.18 3.58
N VAL A 251 17.76 -23.79 3.58
CA VAL A 251 17.05 -23.47 4.82
C VAL A 251 15.90 -24.44 5.01
N ASP A 252 15.79 -25.09 6.17
CA ASP A 252 14.57 -25.79 6.59
C ASP A 252 13.46 -24.73 6.69
N ILE A 253 12.62 -24.68 5.65
CA ILE A 253 11.56 -23.70 5.56
C ILE A 253 10.46 -24.12 6.53
N ASP A 254 10.11 -23.22 7.45
CA ASP A 254 8.83 -23.31 8.14
C ASP A 254 7.73 -23.42 7.08
N ASP A 255 7.02 -24.55 7.04
CA ASP A 255 5.91 -24.74 6.12
C ASP A 255 4.97 -23.51 6.18
N THR A 256 4.43 -23.11 5.04
CA THR A 256 3.39 -22.06 4.91
C THR A 256 2.29 -22.17 5.98
N THR A 257 1.94 -23.40 6.36
CA THR A 257 1.03 -23.69 7.47
C THR A 257 1.51 -23.14 8.82
N ALA A 258 2.81 -23.23 9.13
CA ALA A 258 3.41 -22.67 10.33
C ALA A 258 3.36 -21.14 10.31
N ILE A 259 3.73 -20.50 9.19
CA ILE A 259 3.60 -19.04 9.03
C ILE A 259 2.14 -18.61 9.23
N ALA A 260 1.18 -19.30 8.61
CA ALA A 260 -0.25 -18.98 8.74
C ALA A 260 -0.78 -19.17 10.18
N LYS A 261 -0.28 -20.17 10.91
CA LYS A 261 -0.60 -20.38 12.34
C LYS A 261 -0.05 -19.26 13.20
N GLU A 262 1.18 -18.82 12.96
CA GLU A 262 1.77 -17.68 13.67
C GLU A 262 1.05 -16.38 13.37
N VAL A 263 0.69 -16.17 12.11
CA VAL A 263 -0.10 -15.01 11.70
C VAL A 263 -1.43 -14.94 12.46
N GLU A 264 -2.11 -16.08 12.62
CA GLU A 264 -3.34 -16.19 13.41
C GLU A 264 -3.09 -15.98 14.92
N TYR A 265 -2.04 -16.60 15.45
CA TYR A 265 -1.68 -16.53 16.86
C TYR A 265 -1.33 -15.10 17.28
N TRP A 266 -0.44 -14.44 16.52
CA TRP A 266 0.01 -13.08 16.78
C TRP A 266 -0.96 -12.02 16.29
N ARG A 267 -1.95 -12.39 15.48
CA ARG A 267 -2.79 -11.45 14.70
C ARG A 267 -1.93 -10.44 13.92
N ARG A 268 -0.77 -10.90 13.43
CA ARG A 268 0.20 -10.11 12.67
C ARG A 268 0.41 -10.76 11.32
N MET A 269 0.15 -10.01 10.25
CA MET A 269 0.36 -10.51 8.90
C MET A 269 1.83 -10.37 8.49
N PRO A 270 2.26 -11.09 7.44
CA PRO A 270 3.55 -10.82 6.82
C PRO A 270 3.69 -9.35 6.45
N LEU A 271 4.84 -8.74 6.73
CA LEU A 271 5.09 -7.32 6.45
C LEU A 271 5.49 -7.03 5.01
N ILE A 272 5.38 -8.00 4.09
CA ILE A 272 5.78 -7.88 2.67
C ILE A 272 5.05 -6.70 2.00
N GLU A 273 5.75 -5.60 1.71
CA GLU A 273 5.19 -4.45 0.98
C GLU A 273 5.72 -4.47 -0.47
N PRO A 274 5.06 -5.15 -1.41
CA PRO A 274 5.46 -5.09 -2.81
C PRO A 274 5.28 -3.67 -3.36
N THR A 275 6.03 -3.35 -4.40
CA THR A 275 5.88 -2.12 -5.18
C THR A 275 5.90 -2.42 -6.67
N VAL A 276 5.40 -1.49 -7.48
CA VAL A 276 5.50 -1.56 -8.94
C VAL A 276 6.04 -0.23 -9.45
N GLY A 277 7.09 -0.29 -10.29
CA GLY A 277 7.67 0.86 -10.99
C GLY A 277 8.28 0.38 -12.31
N GLY A 278 8.32 1.20 -13.37
CA GLY A 278 8.98 0.84 -14.64
C GLY A 278 8.50 -0.48 -15.28
N GLY A 279 7.25 -0.86 -15.02
CA GLY A 279 6.68 -2.15 -15.44
C GLY A 279 7.32 -3.38 -14.77
N ALA A 280 7.97 -3.23 -13.61
CA ALA A 280 8.46 -4.31 -12.78
C ALA A 280 7.72 -4.35 -11.44
N LEU A 281 7.31 -5.55 -11.01
CA LEU A 281 6.86 -5.85 -9.65
C LEU A 281 8.08 -6.21 -8.83
N VAL A 282 8.35 -5.45 -7.77
CA VAL A 282 9.48 -5.68 -6.87
C VAL A 282 8.97 -5.95 -5.46
N PHE A 283 9.51 -6.97 -4.82
CA PHE A 283 9.24 -7.28 -3.42
C PHE A 283 10.49 -7.85 -2.76
N ARG A 284 10.50 -7.81 -1.43
CA ARG A 284 11.60 -8.31 -0.61
C ARG A 284 11.11 -9.48 0.23
N LEU A 285 11.93 -10.52 0.31
CA LEU A 285 11.64 -11.72 1.06
C LEU A 285 12.96 -12.42 1.41
N ARG A 286 13.12 -12.87 2.66
CA ARG A 286 14.27 -13.68 3.12
C ARG A 286 15.66 -13.09 2.79
N GLY A 287 15.81 -11.77 2.92
CA GLY A 287 17.09 -11.11 2.62
C GLY A 287 17.47 -11.10 1.13
N GLU A 288 16.48 -11.27 0.25
CA GLU A 288 16.62 -11.14 -1.19
C GLU A 288 15.55 -10.19 -1.75
N LEU A 289 15.93 -9.50 -2.82
CA LEU A 289 15.06 -8.65 -3.63
C LEU A 289 14.73 -9.38 -4.92
N TYR A 290 13.44 -9.52 -5.20
CA TYR A 290 12.95 -10.14 -6.40
C TYR A 290 12.30 -9.09 -7.28
N ALA A 291 12.73 -9.00 -8.53
CA ALA A 291 12.05 -8.19 -9.54
C ALA A 291 11.47 -9.09 -10.62
N TYR A 292 10.18 -8.93 -10.86
CA TYR A 292 9.43 -9.60 -11.91
C TYR A 292 8.95 -8.56 -12.91
N ASP A 293 8.89 -8.92 -14.18
CA ASP A 293 8.17 -8.11 -15.17
C ASP A 293 6.69 -8.08 -14.79
N ALA A 294 6.14 -6.90 -14.49
CA ALA A 294 4.77 -6.78 -14.00
C ALA A 294 3.75 -7.27 -15.06
N LEU A 295 4.06 -7.11 -16.35
CA LEU A 295 3.18 -7.58 -17.43
C LEU A 295 3.15 -9.11 -17.53
N THR A 296 4.31 -9.76 -17.42
CA THR A 296 4.51 -11.19 -17.75
C THR A 296 4.88 -12.09 -16.57
N LEU A 297 5.05 -11.55 -15.37
CA LEU A 297 5.62 -12.24 -14.20
C LEU A 297 6.86 -13.09 -14.51
N LEU A 298 7.66 -12.72 -15.50
CA LEU A 298 8.96 -13.33 -15.73
C LEU A 298 9.96 -12.75 -14.73
N PRO A 299 10.77 -13.57 -14.04
CA PRO A 299 11.86 -13.06 -13.21
C PRO A 299 12.80 -12.21 -14.07
N ARG A 300 13.04 -10.97 -13.67
CA ARG A 300 14.04 -10.09 -14.30
C ARG A 300 15.40 -10.27 -13.65
N TRP A 301 15.43 -10.23 -12.33
CA TRP A 301 16.64 -10.41 -11.53
C TRP A 301 16.29 -10.74 -10.10
N ILE A 302 17.24 -11.36 -9.41
CA ILE A 302 17.23 -11.63 -7.98
C ILE A 302 18.52 -11.04 -7.44
N ALA A 303 18.41 -10.20 -6.42
CA ALA A 303 19.56 -9.57 -5.80
C ALA A 303 19.57 -9.89 -4.31
N ARG A 304 20.66 -10.51 -3.84
CA ARG A 304 20.89 -10.66 -2.41
C ARG A 304 21.15 -9.28 -1.80
N GLU A 305 20.64 -9.09 -0.60
CA GLU A 305 20.91 -7.89 0.16
C GLU A 305 22.38 -7.74 0.52
N LEU A 306 22.82 -6.49 0.60
CA LEU A 306 24.09 -6.15 1.17
C LEU A 306 23.99 -6.31 2.69
N THR A 307 24.13 -7.55 3.16
CA THR A 307 24.29 -7.78 4.59
C THR A 307 25.65 -7.23 5.02
N GLY A 308 25.66 -6.47 6.11
CA GLY A 308 26.89 -6.24 6.84
C GLY A 308 27.38 -7.60 7.29
N ASN A 309 28.51 -8.06 6.72
CA ASN A 309 29.07 -9.39 6.90
C ASN A 309 28.90 -9.86 8.36
N PRO A 310 27.92 -10.72 8.69
CA PRO A 310 27.73 -11.14 10.07
C PRO A 310 28.93 -12.00 10.36
N THR A 311 29.90 -11.46 11.10
CA THR A 311 30.98 -12.28 11.60
C THR A 311 30.34 -13.41 12.40
N SER A 312 30.68 -14.66 12.09
CA SER A 312 30.05 -15.87 12.63
C SER A 312 30.02 -15.98 14.16
N ALA A 313 30.63 -15.04 14.87
CA ALA A 313 30.57 -14.90 16.32
C ALA A 313 29.24 -14.27 16.80
N ASP A 314 28.59 -13.38 16.03
CA ASP A 314 27.39 -12.66 16.47
C ASP A 314 26.12 -13.53 16.43
N SER A 315 26.08 -14.58 15.61
CA SER A 315 24.92 -15.50 15.58
C SER A 315 24.84 -16.41 16.81
N ALA A 316 25.96 -16.63 17.51
CA ALA A 316 26.01 -17.48 18.70
C ALA A 316 25.32 -16.84 19.92
N ASP A 317 25.32 -15.51 20.01
CA ASP A 317 24.71 -14.78 21.12
C ASP A 317 23.17 -14.71 21.02
N PHE A 318 22.59 -14.94 19.84
CA PHE A 318 21.14 -15.05 19.69
C PHE A 318 20.57 -16.30 20.36
N HIS A 319 21.34 -17.39 20.44
CA HIS A 319 20.91 -18.66 21.02
C HIS A 319 20.90 -18.70 22.55
N ASN A 320 21.58 -17.75 23.22
CA ASN A 320 21.66 -17.71 24.68
C ASN A 320 20.50 -16.98 25.36
N TRP A 321 19.61 -16.33 24.60
CA TRP A 321 18.33 -15.84 25.09
C TRP A 321 17.32 -16.99 25.05
N GLY A 322 17.40 -17.86 26.06
CA GLY A 322 16.52 -19.01 26.17
C GLY A 322 15.03 -18.61 26.12
N PRO A 323 14.16 -19.45 25.55
CA PRO A 323 12.71 -19.22 25.38
C PRO A 323 11.89 -19.17 26.70
N ALA A 324 12.53 -18.90 27.83
CA ALA A 324 11.93 -19.08 29.15
C ALA A 324 11.09 -17.90 29.66
N GLU A 325 11.14 -16.71 29.04
CA GLU A 325 10.49 -15.51 29.62
C GLU A 325 9.53 -14.73 28.70
N MET A 326 9.33 -15.15 27.43
CA MET A 326 8.22 -14.63 26.61
C MET A 326 7.12 -15.69 26.52
N PRO A 327 6.15 -15.71 27.45
CA PRO A 327 5.05 -16.68 27.42
C PRO A 327 4.28 -16.54 26.10
N GLY A 328 4.39 -17.55 25.22
CA GLY A 328 3.66 -17.63 23.95
C GLY A 328 4.53 -17.74 22.69
N TRP A 329 5.83 -17.39 22.75
CA TRP A 329 6.71 -17.59 21.59
C TRP A 329 7.08 -19.07 21.47
N SER A 330 6.56 -19.73 20.44
CA SER A 330 6.99 -21.09 20.11
C SER A 330 8.49 -21.06 19.78
N ALA A 331 9.30 -21.82 20.51
CA ALA A 331 10.74 -21.96 20.26
C ALA A 331 11.08 -22.58 18.88
N THR A 332 10.07 -22.79 18.02
CA THR A 332 10.16 -23.47 16.73
C THR A 332 10.22 -22.53 15.54
N LEU A 333 10.04 -21.21 15.71
CA LEU A 333 10.07 -20.28 14.56
C LEU A 333 11.48 -20.06 14.04
N SER A 334 11.63 -20.21 12.72
CA SER A 334 12.82 -19.75 12.01
C SER A 334 13.02 -18.24 12.20
N GLU A 335 14.28 -17.81 12.09
CA GLU A 335 14.65 -16.39 12.14
C GLU A 335 13.96 -15.59 11.03
N ASP A 336 13.78 -16.19 9.86
CA ASP A 336 13.10 -15.60 8.71
C ASP A 336 11.61 -15.33 8.99
N THR A 337 10.89 -16.29 9.58
CA THR A 337 9.48 -16.09 9.96
C THR A 337 9.35 -14.97 10.99
N ARG A 338 10.26 -14.91 11.95
CA ARG A 338 10.28 -13.82 12.96
C ARG A 338 10.54 -12.47 12.30
N ALA A 339 11.54 -12.39 11.42
CA ALA A 339 11.85 -11.20 10.65
C ALA A 339 10.66 -10.73 9.79
N LEU A 340 9.97 -11.67 9.14
CA LEU A 340 8.77 -11.41 8.33
C LEU A 340 7.64 -10.72 9.10
N LEU A 341 7.51 -11.01 10.40
CA LEU A 341 6.43 -10.53 11.26
C LEU A 341 6.82 -9.30 12.11
N THR A 342 8.10 -8.97 12.22
CA THR A 342 8.59 -7.95 13.17
C THR A 342 9.50 -6.89 12.57
N ALA A 343 10.16 -7.17 11.44
CA ALA A 343 11.18 -6.31 10.84
C ALA A 343 10.62 -5.45 9.70
N HIS A 344 9.79 -4.44 10.01
CA HIS A 344 9.12 -3.61 9.00
C HIS A 344 10.08 -3.12 7.90
N LEU A 345 11.23 -2.55 8.27
CA LEU A 345 12.21 -2.04 7.30
C LEU A 345 12.78 -3.12 6.37
N GLN A 346 12.74 -4.40 6.78
CA GLN A 346 13.16 -5.51 5.93
C GLN A 346 12.17 -5.85 4.82
N HIS A 347 10.98 -5.27 4.84
CA HIS A 347 9.93 -5.64 3.88
C HIS A 347 9.36 -4.45 3.12
N THR A 348 9.78 -3.24 3.48
CA THR A 348 9.38 -2.00 2.82
C THR A 348 10.37 -1.54 1.78
N LEU A 349 9.85 -1.12 0.64
CA LEU A 349 10.62 -0.59 -0.48
C LEU A 349 9.76 0.36 -1.32
N ALA A 350 10.41 1.17 -2.15
CA ALA A 350 9.78 2.05 -3.12
C ALA A 350 10.47 1.89 -4.48
N ALA A 351 9.74 2.06 -5.58
CA ALA A 351 10.33 2.08 -6.92
C ALA A 351 9.70 3.16 -7.80
N ASP A 352 10.51 3.72 -8.69
CA ASP A 352 10.08 4.52 -9.83
C ASP A 352 10.36 3.77 -11.13
N ASP A 353 10.39 4.48 -12.26
CA ASP A 353 10.64 3.89 -13.57
C ASP A 353 12.09 3.48 -13.83
N HIS A 354 13.03 3.86 -12.95
CA HIS A 354 14.46 3.71 -13.15
C HIS A 354 15.14 2.88 -12.06
N ALA A 355 14.68 2.99 -10.82
CA ALA A 355 15.31 2.38 -9.66
C ALA A 355 14.31 1.87 -8.62
N VAL A 356 14.80 0.90 -7.84
CA VAL A 356 14.18 0.49 -6.57
C VAL A 356 15.07 0.96 -5.43
N TYR A 357 14.44 1.45 -4.37
CA TYR A 357 15.06 2.01 -3.19
C TYR A 357 14.74 1.14 -1.97
N THR A 358 15.78 0.68 -1.28
CA THR A 358 15.72 -0.26 -0.16
C THR A 358 16.51 0.26 1.03
N ILE A 359 16.06 -0.05 2.24
CA ILE A 359 16.84 0.16 3.46
C ILE A 359 17.42 -1.21 3.86
N GLU A 360 18.74 -1.34 3.74
CA GLU A 360 19.48 -2.58 4.02
C GLU A 360 20.52 -2.34 5.14
N ALA A 361 21.41 -3.32 5.37
CA ALA A 361 22.35 -3.33 6.49
C ALA A 361 21.68 -3.21 7.87
N LEU A 362 20.48 -3.79 8.00
CA LEU A 362 19.75 -3.87 9.26
C LEU A 362 20.42 -4.94 10.13
N PHE A 363 21.07 -4.53 11.22
CA PHE A 363 21.59 -5.47 12.19
C PHE A 363 20.44 -5.99 13.06
N THR A 364 20.25 -7.30 13.05
CA THR A 364 19.22 -7.98 13.85
C THR A 364 19.61 -8.13 15.31
N SER A 365 20.69 -7.48 15.80
CA SER A 365 21.07 -7.59 17.22
C SER A 365 19.83 -7.35 18.06
N ALA A 366 19.41 -8.35 18.85
CA ALA A 366 18.18 -8.30 19.61
C ALA A 366 18.11 -6.95 20.34
N PRO A 367 16.97 -6.24 20.32
CA PRO A 367 16.84 -4.97 21.00
C PRO A 367 17.31 -5.17 22.44
N ASP A 368 18.36 -4.45 22.84
CA ASP A 368 18.93 -4.57 24.17
C ASP A 368 17.91 -3.99 25.17
N MET A 369 16.98 -4.83 25.60
CA MET A 369 15.92 -4.53 26.56
C MET A 369 16.48 -4.37 27.99
N GLY A 370 17.80 -4.52 28.15
CA GLY A 370 18.52 -4.32 29.40
C GLY A 370 18.53 -2.86 29.85
N ILE A 371 17.95 -2.62 31.03
CA ILE A 371 17.94 -1.34 31.72
C ILE A 371 19.39 -0.78 31.84
N LEU A 372 19.67 0.30 31.11
CA LEU A 372 20.76 1.26 31.35
C LEU A 372 22.19 0.69 31.41
N ARG A 373 22.88 0.52 30.27
CA ARG A 373 24.35 0.74 30.19
C ARG A 373 24.82 1.24 28.83
N ARG A 374 24.47 2.50 28.49
CA ARG A 374 24.88 3.22 27.27
C ARG A 374 24.40 2.54 25.97
N PRO A 375 23.94 3.27 24.95
CA PRO A 375 23.89 2.68 23.62
C PRO A 375 25.29 2.09 23.35
N ARG A 376 25.36 0.82 22.93
CA ARG A 376 26.65 0.27 22.47
C ARG A 376 27.15 1.25 21.40
N PRO A 377 28.37 1.78 21.52
CA PRO A 377 28.92 2.75 20.57
C PRO A 377 29.05 2.22 19.14
N ASP A 378 28.72 0.94 18.92
CA ASP A 378 28.86 0.22 17.66
C ASP A 378 27.50 -0.09 17.01
N ALA A 379 26.42 0.60 17.37
CA ALA A 379 25.14 0.50 16.66
C ALA A 379 25.33 1.02 15.22
N GLN A 380 25.64 0.10 14.29
CA GLN A 380 25.87 0.42 12.89
C GLN A 380 24.58 1.00 12.29
N SER A 381 24.71 2.12 11.57
CA SER A 381 23.58 2.68 10.83
C SER A 381 23.16 1.80 9.66
N ASN A 382 21.86 1.80 9.39
CA ASN A 382 21.32 1.21 8.17
C ASN A 382 21.68 2.06 6.93
N GLU A 383 21.61 1.44 5.76
CA GLU A 383 21.97 2.04 4.48
C GLU A 383 20.74 2.16 3.58
N LEU A 384 20.54 3.32 2.96
CA LEU A 384 19.62 3.47 1.84
C LEU A 384 20.37 3.12 0.55
N ILE A 385 19.83 2.19 -0.22
CA ILE A 385 20.43 1.69 -1.45
C ILE A 385 19.47 1.92 -2.61
N ALA A 386 20.00 2.45 -3.72
CA ALA A 386 19.30 2.48 -4.99
C ALA A 386 19.87 1.40 -5.91
N ARG A 387 18.98 0.59 -6.48
CA ARG A 387 19.32 -0.42 -7.49
C ARG A 387 18.59 -0.08 -8.78
N ARG A 388 19.28 -0.22 -9.91
CA ARG A 388 18.68 -0.05 -11.22
C ARG A 388 17.60 -1.11 -11.40
N LEU A 389 16.41 -0.68 -11.79
CA LEU A 389 15.26 -1.55 -11.90
C LEU A 389 15.39 -2.59 -13.02
N SER A 390 16.22 -2.33 -14.03
CA SER A 390 16.39 -3.24 -15.17
C SER A 390 17.20 -4.50 -14.85
N ASP A 391 18.20 -4.40 -13.97
CA ASP A 391 19.19 -5.47 -13.73
C ASP A 391 19.56 -5.70 -12.26
N GLY A 392 19.01 -4.90 -11.32
CA GLY A 392 19.28 -4.99 -9.90
C GLY A 392 20.66 -4.45 -9.48
N ALA A 393 21.42 -3.86 -10.42
CA ALA A 393 22.74 -3.32 -10.14
C ALA A 393 22.65 -2.12 -9.20
N VAL A 394 23.50 -2.11 -8.16
CA VAL A 394 23.57 -0.98 -7.22
C VAL A 394 24.05 0.27 -7.96
N LEU A 395 23.24 1.32 -7.95
CA LEU A 395 23.57 2.64 -8.51
C LEU A 395 24.37 3.45 -7.50
N TRP A 396 23.84 3.55 -6.28
CA TRP A 396 24.47 4.23 -5.15
C TRP A 396 23.96 3.66 -3.84
N ARG A 397 24.67 3.99 -2.76
CA ARG A 397 24.29 3.67 -1.39
C ARG A 397 24.71 4.78 -0.45
N VAL A 398 23.91 5.02 0.57
CA VAL A 398 24.11 6.13 1.52
C VAL A 398 23.83 5.63 2.93
N LYS A 399 24.80 5.81 3.83
CA LYS A 399 24.66 5.49 5.26
C LYS A 399 23.84 6.56 5.96
N ALA A 400 22.97 6.19 6.90
CA ALA A 400 22.21 7.19 7.66
C ALA A 400 23.13 8.19 8.40
N GLU A 401 24.28 7.74 8.91
CA GLU A 401 25.31 8.60 9.55
C GLU A 401 25.88 9.68 8.62
N SER A 402 25.85 9.47 7.31
CA SER A 402 26.31 10.46 6.33
C SER A 402 25.24 11.49 5.96
N VAL A 403 23.99 11.22 6.35
CA VAL A 403 22.82 12.02 6.00
C VAL A 403 22.39 12.90 7.17
N VAL A 404 22.32 12.33 8.36
CA VAL A 404 21.95 13.05 9.58
C VAL A 404 23.14 13.06 10.54
N SER A 405 23.39 14.23 11.15
CA SER A 405 24.49 14.41 12.08
C SER A 405 24.15 13.82 13.44
N GLY A 406 24.79 12.72 13.82
CA GLY A 406 24.64 12.11 15.14
C GLY A 406 25.45 10.83 15.31
N ARG A 407 25.59 10.34 16.55
CA ARG A 407 26.23 9.06 16.85
C ARG A 407 25.32 7.88 16.56
N VAL A 408 24.02 8.06 16.73
CA VAL A 408 23.00 7.03 16.44
C VAL A 408 22.13 7.55 15.32
N ALA A 409 22.40 7.09 14.09
CA ALA A 409 21.65 7.46 12.90
C ALA A 409 20.97 6.24 12.28
N ALA A 410 19.69 6.39 11.91
CA ALA A 410 18.95 5.33 11.21
C ALA A 410 17.81 5.89 10.37
N PHE A 411 17.58 5.36 9.17
CA PHE A 411 16.33 5.55 8.43
C PHE A 411 15.20 4.75 9.09
N LEU A 412 13.97 5.30 9.07
CA LEU A 412 12.86 4.79 9.89
C LEU A 412 11.66 4.23 9.09
N ASP A 413 11.53 4.58 7.80
CA ASP A 413 10.53 4.05 6.87
C ASP A 413 11.07 4.09 5.43
N ARG A 414 10.40 3.44 4.48
CA ARG A 414 10.71 3.54 3.06
C ARG A 414 10.66 4.99 2.56
N PRO A 415 11.45 5.35 1.53
CA PRO A 415 11.33 6.65 0.91
C PRO A 415 10.01 6.82 0.17
N VAL A 416 9.45 8.03 0.25
CA VAL A 416 8.46 8.53 -0.70
C VAL A 416 9.20 9.17 -1.86
N ILE A 417 8.87 8.71 -3.06
CA ILE A 417 9.45 9.24 -4.30
C ILE A 417 8.69 10.50 -4.68
N ASP A 418 9.44 11.59 -4.84
CA ASP A 418 8.93 12.90 -5.20
C ASP A 418 9.74 13.54 -6.32
N GLY A 419 9.36 13.21 -7.56
CA GLY A 419 10.08 13.65 -8.74
C GLY A 419 11.51 13.10 -8.74
N ASP A 420 12.49 14.00 -8.71
CA ASP A 420 13.92 13.71 -8.65
C ASP A 420 14.45 13.55 -7.20
N ARG A 421 13.56 13.51 -6.20
CA ARG A 421 13.90 13.43 -4.78
C ARG A 421 13.31 12.19 -4.12
N LEU A 422 13.98 11.75 -3.08
CA LEU A 422 13.53 10.74 -2.13
C LEU A 422 13.37 11.40 -0.78
N VAL A 423 12.16 11.41 -0.23
CA VAL A 423 11.94 11.93 1.11
C VAL A 423 11.71 10.78 2.07
N LEU A 424 12.40 10.77 3.21
CA LEU A 424 12.26 9.72 4.22
C LEU A 424 12.53 10.23 5.64
N PRO A 425 11.89 9.64 6.65
CA PRO A 425 12.21 9.92 8.04
C PRO A 425 13.53 9.25 8.46
N ALA A 426 14.36 10.00 9.16
CA ALA A 426 15.62 9.54 9.74
C ALA A 426 15.72 9.97 11.21
N ARG A 427 16.31 9.12 12.05
CA ARG A 427 16.63 9.40 13.45
C ARG A 427 18.07 9.85 13.57
N SER A 428 18.35 10.82 14.44
CA SER A 428 19.69 11.23 14.82
C SER A 428 19.77 11.57 16.30
N ASP A 429 20.53 10.82 17.10
CA ASP A 429 20.75 11.08 18.54
C ASP A 429 19.46 11.27 19.38
N GLY A 430 18.36 10.69 18.93
CA GLY A 430 17.05 10.80 19.57
C GLY A 430 16.14 11.89 19.01
N ASP A 431 16.56 12.58 17.95
CA ASP A 431 15.70 13.45 17.13
C ASP A 431 15.17 12.67 15.92
N ILE A 432 13.97 12.99 15.46
CA ILE A 432 13.43 12.55 14.18
C ILE A 432 13.47 13.74 13.22
N ALA A 433 14.06 13.52 12.06
CA ALA A 433 14.13 14.49 10.97
C ALA A 433 13.52 13.89 9.69
N LEU A 434 13.01 14.75 8.81
CA LEU A 434 12.80 14.43 7.40
C LEU A 434 14.02 14.82 6.60
N VAL A 435 14.42 13.95 5.69
CA VAL A 435 15.52 14.18 4.78
C VAL A 435 14.99 14.02 3.37
N ALA A 436 15.26 15.00 2.51
CA ALA A 436 15.15 14.87 1.07
C ALA A 436 16.54 14.57 0.49
N LEU A 437 16.65 13.46 -0.23
CA LEU A 437 17.84 13.04 -0.96
C LEU A 437 17.57 13.16 -2.46
N SER A 438 18.61 13.35 -3.27
CA SER A 438 18.52 13.21 -4.73
C SER A 438 18.30 11.74 -5.07
N ALA A 439 17.30 11.43 -5.89
CA ALA A 439 17.03 10.08 -6.38
C ALA A 439 18.18 9.53 -7.25
N GLU A 440 18.84 10.41 -8.01
CA GLU A 440 19.95 10.04 -8.90
C GLU A 440 21.25 9.71 -8.16
N THR A 441 21.56 10.45 -7.08
CA THR A 441 22.89 10.42 -6.45
C THR A 441 22.89 10.02 -4.99
N GLY A 442 21.73 10.04 -4.32
CA GLY A 442 21.61 9.87 -2.87
C GLY A 442 22.10 11.08 -2.05
N ALA A 443 22.53 12.18 -2.68
CA ALA A 443 23.02 13.36 -1.98
C ALA A 443 21.91 14.08 -1.21
N VAL A 444 22.21 14.61 -0.01
CA VAL A 444 21.26 15.38 0.79
C VAL A 444 20.92 16.69 0.09
N VAL A 445 19.64 16.85 -0.28
CA VAL A 445 19.09 18.08 -0.85
C VAL A 445 18.59 19.00 0.26
N ARG A 446 17.87 18.44 1.23
CA ARG A 446 17.30 19.18 2.36
C ARG A 446 17.12 18.29 3.57
N GLN A 447 17.21 18.89 4.76
CA GLN A 447 16.90 18.23 6.02
C GLN A 447 16.04 19.17 6.86
N MET A 448 15.10 18.60 7.61
CA MET A 448 14.18 19.30 8.49
C MET A 448 13.98 18.49 9.77
N SER A 449 14.18 19.10 10.95
CA SER A 449 13.84 18.45 12.21
C SER A 449 12.32 18.42 12.43
N LEU A 450 11.78 17.25 12.77
CA LEU A 450 10.36 17.07 13.07
C LEU A 450 10.10 17.09 14.59
N VAL A 451 10.79 16.22 15.32
CA VAL A 451 10.56 15.97 16.75
C VAL A 451 11.92 15.79 17.44
N GLY A 452 12.11 16.46 18.57
CA GLY A 452 13.30 16.34 19.40
C GLY A 452 13.22 15.22 20.43
N PRO A 453 14.26 15.04 21.27
CA PRO A 453 14.34 13.94 22.21
C PRO A 453 13.40 14.17 23.41
N PRO A 454 13.07 13.11 24.16
CA PRO A 454 13.46 11.71 23.93
C PRO A 454 12.61 11.03 22.84
N THR A 455 13.25 10.36 21.87
CA THR A 455 12.60 9.35 21.03
C THR A 455 13.08 7.96 21.45
N ARG A 456 12.14 7.02 21.63
CA ARG A 456 12.46 5.60 21.83
C ARG A 456 11.74 4.80 20.75
N LEU A 457 12.40 4.65 19.61
CA LEU A 457 11.93 3.83 18.51
C LEU A 457 12.79 2.55 18.43
N PRO A 458 12.18 1.38 18.20
CA PRO A 458 12.97 0.17 17.94
C PRO A 458 13.68 0.27 16.59
N ASP A 459 14.82 -0.40 16.49
CA ASP A 459 15.67 -0.37 15.28
C ASP A 459 15.04 -1.16 14.10
N MET A 460 14.00 -1.96 14.38
CA MET A 460 13.24 -2.73 13.38
C MET A 460 12.28 -1.86 12.53
N GLY A 461 12.09 -0.60 12.90
CA GLY A 461 11.16 0.35 12.26
C GLY A 461 9.69 0.02 12.51
N GLY A 462 8.80 0.60 11.69
CA GLY A 462 7.35 0.36 11.78
C GLY A 462 6.59 1.26 12.77
N TYR A 463 7.26 2.25 13.35
CA TYR A 463 6.65 3.22 14.28
C TYR A 463 6.55 4.62 13.66
N CYS A 464 7.60 5.02 12.96
CA CYS A 464 7.59 6.24 12.16
C CYS A 464 7.15 5.86 10.75
N LEU A 465 5.94 6.22 10.35
CA LEU A 465 5.36 5.84 9.05
C LEU A 465 4.93 7.07 8.29
N MET A 466 5.15 7.05 6.97
CA MET A 466 4.84 8.17 6.10
C MET A 466 3.84 7.79 5.00
N THR A 467 3.00 8.76 4.66
CA THR A 467 2.20 8.77 3.43
C THR A 467 2.29 10.15 2.79
N ALA A 468 1.81 10.26 1.55
CA ALA A 468 1.87 11.51 0.80
C ALA A 468 0.63 11.69 -0.06
N ASP A 469 0.26 12.95 -0.29
CA ASP A 469 -0.54 13.33 -1.46
C ASP A 469 0.31 14.16 -2.42
N GLN A 470 -0.33 14.86 -3.36
CA GLN A 470 0.35 15.68 -4.36
C GLN A 470 1.05 16.91 -3.78
N SER A 471 0.72 17.31 -2.55
CA SER A 471 1.12 18.59 -1.95
C SER A 471 1.74 18.48 -0.57
N HIS A 472 1.46 17.39 0.15
CA HIS A 472 1.90 17.19 1.52
C HIS A 472 2.53 15.83 1.73
N LEU A 473 3.46 15.80 2.68
CA LEU A 473 3.95 14.60 3.33
C LEU A 473 3.36 14.56 4.74
N TYR A 474 2.80 13.40 5.10
CA TYR A 474 2.20 13.16 6.41
C TYR A 474 3.01 12.10 7.14
N VAL A 475 3.46 12.41 8.35
CA VAL A 475 4.36 11.55 9.13
C VAL A 475 3.72 11.27 10.48
N ALA A 476 3.37 10.01 10.73
CA ALA A 476 3.08 9.53 12.08
C ALA A 476 4.42 9.15 12.72
N THR A 477 4.89 9.88 13.72
CA THR A 477 6.27 9.75 14.19
C THR A 477 6.52 8.54 15.08
N GLY A 478 5.44 7.92 15.61
CA GLY A 478 5.54 6.88 16.63
C GLY A 478 6.07 7.42 17.97
N ASN A 479 5.99 8.74 18.17
CA ASN A 479 6.44 9.43 19.37
C ASN A 479 5.42 10.49 19.80
N GLY A 480 4.12 10.17 19.76
CA GLY A 480 3.06 11.09 20.19
C GLY A 480 2.82 12.29 19.27
N VAL A 481 3.32 12.28 18.02
CA VAL A 481 3.14 13.38 17.05
C VAL A 481 2.74 12.84 15.68
N VAL A 482 1.78 13.52 15.04
CA VAL A 482 1.50 13.43 13.61
C VAL A 482 1.82 14.77 12.99
N ALA A 483 2.63 14.78 11.93
CA ALA A 483 3.09 15.98 11.27
C ALA A 483 2.59 16.04 9.82
N ALA A 484 2.32 17.25 9.33
CA ALA A 484 2.20 17.53 7.90
C ALA A 484 3.20 18.60 7.49
N VAL A 485 3.93 18.32 6.42
CA VAL A 485 4.88 19.24 5.81
C VAL A 485 4.59 19.37 4.32
N GLY A 486 4.97 20.48 3.71
CA GLY A 486 4.89 20.64 2.26
C GLY A 486 5.79 19.63 1.57
N ARG A 487 5.29 19.02 0.50
CA ARG A 487 6.03 18.01 -0.26
C ARG A 487 7.25 18.64 -0.97
N ASP A 488 7.07 19.84 -1.53
CA ASP A 488 8.13 20.52 -2.28
C ASP A 488 9.16 21.21 -1.40
N ASP A 489 8.71 21.88 -0.35
CA ASP A 489 9.54 22.71 0.50
C ASP A 489 9.84 22.06 1.84
N LEU A 490 9.24 20.94 2.24
CA LEU A 490 9.34 20.43 3.61
C LEU A 490 9.05 21.52 4.67
N ASP A 491 8.25 22.54 4.35
CA ASP A 491 7.87 23.54 5.34
C ASP A 491 6.69 23.01 6.17
N TRP A 492 6.68 23.30 7.47
CA TRP A 492 5.59 22.90 8.35
C TRP A 492 4.23 23.42 7.85
N ARG A 493 3.23 22.55 7.90
CA ARG A 493 1.82 22.88 7.60
C ARG A 493 0.97 22.80 8.85
N TRP A 494 1.21 21.78 9.67
CA TRP A 494 0.69 21.62 11.02
C TRP A 494 1.39 20.43 11.70
N ALA A 495 1.25 20.34 13.03
CA ALA A 495 1.54 19.12 13.77
C ALA A 495 0.42 18.87 14.79
N THR A 496 0.17 17.62 15.15
CA THR A 496 -0.89 17.22 16.08
C THR A 496 -0.30 16.24 17.07
N THR A 497 -0.36 16.55 18.35
CA THR A 497 0.10 15.65 19.40
C THR A 497 -0.98 14.64 19.79
N TYR A 498 -0.60 13.47 20.26
CA TYR A 498 -1.50 12.47 20.87
C TYR A 498 -0.84 11.82 22.08
N GLU A 499 -1.63 11.15 22.91
CA GLU A 499 -1.13 10.43 24.09
C GLU A 499 -0.34 9.19 23.67
N SER A 500 0.94 9.14 24.06
CA SER A 500 1.86 8.08 23.67
C SER A 500 2.19 7.16 24.85
N ALA A 501 2.29 5.86 24.61
CA ALA A 501 2.83 4.89 25.55
C ALA A 501 4.22 5.27 26.07
N LEU A 502 5.01 5.95 25.23
CA LEU A 502 6.36 6.37 25.59
C LEU A 502 6.36 7.45 26.67
N SER A 503 5.32 8.28 26.75
CA SER A 503 5.24 9.31 27.79
C SER A 503 5.11 8.71 29.17
N ASP A 504 4.30 7.66 29.30
CA ASP A 504 4.15 6.90 30.54
C ASP A 504 5.48 6.27 30.98
N GLN A 505 6.23 5.66 30.06
CA GLN A 505 7.52 5.03 30.39
C GLN A 505 8.56 6.02 30.93
N LEU A 506 8.58 7.23 30.40
CA LEU A 506 9.53 8.26 30.85
C LEU A 506 9.21 8.73 32.27
N THR A 507 7.95 8.68 32.67
CA THR A 507 7.53 8.99 34.05
C THR A 507 7.78 7.82 35.02
N VAL A 508 7.62 6.57 34.56
CA VAL A 508 7.79 5.38 35.40
C VAL A 508 9.13 4.70 35.09
N ARG A 509 10.18 5.05 35.86
CA ARG A 509 11.57 4.52 35.72
C ARG A 509 11.72 2.98 35.72
N TRP A 510 10.66 2.23 36.06
CA TRP A 510 10.67 0.79 36.28
C TRP A 510 9.57 0.04 35.53
N ALA A 511 8.81 0.70 34.66
CA ALA A 511 7.80 -0.01 33.88
C ALA A 511 8.51 -0.90 32.84
N PRO A 512 8.20 -2.20 32.75
CA PRO A 512 8.66 -3.00 31.62
C PRO A 512 8.23 -2.31 30.33
N THR A 513 9.08 -2.34 29.30
CA THR A 513 8.67 -1.94 27.97
C THR A 513 7.39 -2.71 27.68
N PRO A 514 6.26 -2.04 27.41
CA PRO A 514 5.06 -2.76 27.08
C PRO A 514 5.40 -3.65 25.90
N ILE A 515 5.35 -4.95 26.14
CA ILE A 515 5.40 -5.93 25.08
C ILE A 515 4.22 -5.54 24.22
N ALA A 516 4.49 -5.07 23.01
CA ALA A 516 3.47 -4.63 22.08
C ALA A 516 2.65 -5.86 21.68
N ASP A 517 1.68 -6.25 22.51
CA ASP A 517 0.55 -7.08 22.08
C ASP A 517 -0.29 -6.33 21.01
N ASP A 518 -0.04 -5.03 20.85
CA ASP A 518 -0.93 -4.09 20.22
C ASP A 518 -0.65 -3.86 18.73
N GLY A 519 -1.19 -4.75 17.91
CA GLY A 519 -1.62 -4.46 16.55
C GLY A 519 -0.54 -4.36 15.46
N PRO A 520 -0.93 -4.52 14.19
CA PRO A 520 -0.01 -4.43 13.05
C PRO A 520 0.39 -2.98 12.74
N VAL A 521 1.49 -2.86 12.00
CA VAL A 521 2.02 -1.59 11.51
C VAL A 521 1.18 -1.10 10.33
N ASP A 522 0.38 -0.04 10.52
CA ASP A 522 -0.47 0.52 9.45
C ASP A 522 0.01 1.90 9.02
N ARG A 523 0.25 2.04 7.72
CA ARG A 523 0.60 3.33 7.13
C ARG A 523 -0.56 4.31 7.28
N PRO A 524 -0.28 5.61 7.44
CA PRO A 524 -1.32 6.63 7.38
C PRO A 524 -2.14 6.53 6.07
N VAL A 525 -3.47 6.58 6.20
CA VAL A 525 -4.41 6.52 5.08
C VAL A 525 -5.06 7.88 4.86
N LEU A 526 -5.14 8.29 3.60
CA LEU A 526 -5.91 9.46 3.20
C LEU A 526 -7.34 9.02 2.84
N ALA A 527 -8.32 9.57 3.52
CA ALA A 527 -9.74 9.30 3.29
C ALA A 527 -10.51 10.62 3.23
N GLY A 528 -10.78 11.10 2.02
CA GLY A 528 -11.46 12.38 1.82
C GLY A 528 -10.65 13.57 2.35
N ASP A 529 -11.23 14.36 3.25
CA ASP A 529 -10.54 15.45 3.97
C ASP A 529 -9.83 14.99 5.26
N MET A 530 -9.78 13.69 5.51
CA MET A 530 -9.19 13.10 6.71
C MET A 530 -7.86 12.41 6.40
N LEU A 531 -6.90 12.60 7.30
CA LEU A 531 -5.75 11.74 7.51
C LEU A 531 -6.11 10.80 8.66
N VAL A 532 -6.10 9.51 8.39
CA VAL A 532 -6.35 8.48 9.40
C VAL A 532 -5.03 7.80 9.73
N VAL A 533 -4.70 7.75 11.02
CA VAL A 533 -3.50 7.07 11.53
C VAL A 533 -3.86 6.11 12.65
N ALA A 534 -3.12 5.01 12.76
CA ALA A 534 -3.19 4.08 13.89
C ALA A 534 -1.80 3.88 14.49
N PRO A 535 -1.23 4.90 15.16
CA PRO A 535 0.12 4.83 15.68
C PRO A 535 0.25 3.70 16.72
N VAL A 536 1.27 2.87 16.58
CA VAL A 536 1.50 1.70 17.47
C VAL A 536 1.75 2.13 18.91
N ASP A 537 2.26 3.35 19.12
CA ASP A 537 2.49 3.94 20.43
C ASP A 537 1.28 4.69 21.00
N SER A 538 0.16 4.81 20.27
CA SER A 538 -1.03 5.48 20.80
C SER A 538 -1.62 4.69 21.97
N ARG A 539 -2.05 5.39 23.03
CA ARG A 539 -2.73 4.76 24.17
C ARG A 539 -3.92 5.55 24.63
N ARG A 540 -4.99 4.81 24.94
CA ARG A 540 -6.09 5.28 25.75
C ARG A 540 -6.28 4.38 26.96
N ARG A 541 -6.25 4.97 28.14
CA ARG A 541 -6.74 4.32 29.36
C ARG A 541 -8.25 4.44 29.41
N SER A 542 -8.96 3.36 29.10
CA SER A 542 -10.39 3.25 29.36
C SER A 542 -10.61 2.51 30.68
N PRO A 543 -11.44 3.01 31.61
CA PRO A 543 -11.82 2.27 32.81
C PRO A 543 -12.48 0.92 32.51
N GLU A 544 -13.18 0.82 31.38
CA GLU A 544 -14.00 -0.34 31.02
C GLU A 544 -13.24 -1.38 30.21
N ILE A 545 -12.36 -0.92 29.30
CA ILE A 545 -11.71 -1.78 28.30
C ILE A 545 -10.22 -2.00 28.64
N GLY A 546 -9.67 -1.24 29.59
CA GLY A 546 -8.24 -1.23 29.89
C GLY A 546 -7.47 -0.31 28.95
N GLU A 547 -6.18 -0.59 28.77
CA GLU A 547 -5.32 0.11 27.82
C GLU A 547 -5.56 -0.44 26.41
N THR A 548 -5.89 0.43 25.46
CA THR A 548 -6.04 0.06 24.04
C THR A 548 -5.38 1.12 23.16
N SER A 549 -4.81 0.71 22.03
CA SER A 549 -4.39 1.65 20.97
C SER A 549 -5.58 2.33 20.32
N GLU A 550 -5.34 3.49 19.71
CA GLU A 550 -6.36 4.32 19.07
C GLU A 550 -6.15 4.41 17.56
N VAL A 551 -7.26 4.66 16.85
CA VAL A 551 -7.26 5.17 15.48
C VAL A 551 -7.67 6.65 15.54
N LEU A 552 -6.81 7.51 15.02
CA LEU A 552 -6.98 8.96 15.05
C LEU A 552 -7.43 9.46 13.69
N PHE A 553 -8.45 10.31 13.66
CA PHE A 553 -8.97 10.94 12.45
C PHE A 553 -8.68 12.44 12.51
N ILE A 554 -7.73 12.90 11.70
CA ILE A 554 -7.20 14.26 11.69
C ILE A 554 -7.64 14.96 10.40
N ASP A 555 -8.14 16.19 10.46
CA ASP A 555 -8.33 17.02 9.26
C ASP A 555 -6.96 17.23 8.59
N ARG A 556 -6.76 16.66 7.39
CA ARG A 556 -5.43 16.62 6.78
C ARG A 556 -4.89 17.98 6.32
N PHE A 557 -5.74 19.00 6.26
CA PHE A 557 -5.35 20.36 5.84
C PHE A 557 -5.08 21.26 7.05
N GLU A 558 -5.81 21.07 8.14
CA GLU A 558 -5.74 21.93 9.34
C GLU A 558 -4.98 21.30 10.51
N GLY A 559 -4.79 19.98 10.52
CA GLY A 559 -4.20 19.24 11.64
C GLY A 559 -5.14 19.05 12.82
N ARG A 560 -6.41 19.45 12.68
CA ARG A 560 -7.38 19.34 13.76
C ARG A 560 -7.80 17.89 13.93
N LEU A 561 -7.55 17.33 15.11
CA LEU A 561 -8.11 16.04 15.49
C LEU A 561 -9.63 16.13 15.58
N ARG A 562 -10.34 15.32 14.78
CA ARG A 562 -11.82 15.27 14.76
C ARG A 562 -12.35 14.11 15.59
N TRP A 563 -11.75 12.93 15.44
CA TRP A 563 -12.21 11.72 16.13
C TRP A 563 -11.05 10.90 16.67
N ARG A 564 -11.36 10.16 17.74
CA ARG A 564 -10.55 9.07 18.28
C ARG A 564 -11.46 7.88 18.50
N ILE A 565 -11.09 6.73 17.95
CA ILE A 565 -11.78 5.49 18.22
C ILE A 565 -10.79 4.45 18.75
N PRO A 566 -11.22 3.55 19.66
CA PRO A 566 -10.41 2.41 20.04
C PRO A 566 -10.10 1.54 18.82
N ARG A 567 -8.86 1.05 18.69
CA ARG A 567 -8.46 0.20 17.57
C ARG A 567 -9.15 -1.16 17.59
N GLN A 568 -9.32 -1.77 18.77
CA GLN A 568 -10.03 -3.04 18.97
C GLN A 568 -9.67 -4.13 17.94
N ASP A 569 -10.62 -4.50 17.08
CA ASP A 569 -10.52 -5.53 16.04
C ASP A 569 -10.11 -4.98 14.67
N ILE A 570 -9.77 -3.68 14.57
CA ILE A 570 -9.19 -3.06 13.38
C ILE A 570 -7.73 -3.53 13.25
N ALA A 571 -7.56 -4.58 12.48
CA ALA A 571 -6.25 -5.07 12.08
C ALA A 571 -5.65 -4.20 10.96
N PHE A 572 -6.42 -3.60 10.06
CA PHE A 572 -5.82 -2.85 8.93
C PHE A 572 -6.56 -1.56 8.64
N LEU A 573 -5.80 -0.52 8.32
CA LEU A 573 -6.29 0.62 7.55
C LEU A 573 -6.14 0.30 6.05
N VAL A 574 -7.24 -0.02 5.37
CA VAL A 574 -7.19 -0.51 3.98
C VAL A 574 -7.12 0.66 2.99
N GLY A 575 -7.93 1.70 3.18
CA GLY A 575 -7.99 2.84 2.27
C GLY A 575 -9.22 3.73 2.48
N GLY A 576 -9.21 4.93 1.91
CA GLY A 576 -10.37 5.81 1.85
C GLY A 576 -11.21 5.54 0.59
N ALA A 577 -12.50 5.24 0.78
CA ALA A 577 -13.50 5.11 -0.27
C ALA A 577 -14.51 6.27 -0.21
N THR A 578 -15.35 6.42 -1.23
CA THR A 578 -16.41 7.45 -1.25
C THR A 578 -17.39 7.32 -0.07
N ALA A 579 -17.64 6.09 0.40
CA ALA A 579 -18.53 5.85 1.54
C ALA A 579 -17.87 6.11 2.92
N GLY A 580 -16.54 6.19 2.98
CA GLY A 580 -15.80 6.41 4.21
C GLY A 580 -14.45 5.69 4.27
N LEU A 581 -13.98 5.39 5.48
CA LEU A 581 -12.74 4.66 5.70
C LEU A 581 -12.99 3.15 5.67
N ILE A 582 -12.31 2.43 4.79
CA ILE A 582 -12.32 0.97 4.78
C ILE A 582 -11.27 0.45 5.78
N VAL A 583 -11.72 -0.39 6.70
CA VAL A 583 -10.88 -1.07 7.68
C VAL A 583 -11.04 -2.59 7.57
N GLY A 584 -9.97 -3.32 7.86
CA GLY A 584 -9.95 -4.78 7.86
C GLY A 584 -9.70 -5.36 9.25
N GLY A 585 -10.21 -6.57 9.49
CA GLY A 585 -10.12 -7.32 10.74
C GLY A 585 -10.66 -8.73 10.52
N PRO A 586 -11.48 -9.27 11.44
CA PRO A 586 -12.28 -10.46 11.16
C PRO A 586 -13.30 -10.25 10.02
N THR A 587 -13.68 -9.01 9.76
CA THR A 587 -14.58 -8.55 8.68
C THR A 587 -13.93 -7.38 7.94
N ILE A 588 -14.46 -7.01 6.77
CA ILE A 588 -14.20 -5.70 6.16
C ILE A 588 -15.37 -4.78 6.54
N ARG A 589 -15.05 -3.58 7.01
CA ARG A 589 -16.04 -2.57 7.43
C ARG A 589 -15.74 -1.24 6.75
N CYS A 590 -16.79 -0.47 6.46
CA CYS A 590 -16.66 0.93 6.10
C CYS A 590 -17.12 1.82 7.24
N LEU A 591 -16.21 2.59 7.83
CA LEU A 591 -16.51 3.54 8.88
C LEU A 591 -16.84 4.90 8.27
N SER A 592 -17.90 5.54 8.73
CA SER A 592 -18.23 6.90 8.31
C SER A 592 -17.15 7.89 8.78
N LEU A 593 -16.72 8.80 7.91
CA LEU A 593 -15.79 9.88 8.30
C LEU A 593 -16.45 10.95 9.18
N SER A 594 -17.77 11.07 9.14
CA SER A 594 -18.53 12.03 9.94
C SER A 594 -18.91 11.49 11.32
N ASP A 595 -18.90 10.18 11.50
CA ASP A 595 -19.13 9.52 12.79
C ASP A 595 -18.48 8.12 12.77
N PRO A 596 -17.15 8.03 12.96
CA PRO A 596 -16.45 6.75 12.91
C PRO A 596 -16.68 5.90 14.16
N SER A 597 -17.29 6.45 15.22
CA SER A 597 -17.67 5.72 16.43
C SER A 597 -19.06 5.08 16.33
N GLY A 598 -19.88 5.55 15.38
CA GLY A 598 -21.17 4.98 15.06
C GLY A 598 -21.07 3.57 14.44
N PRO A 599 -22.22 2.94 14.16
CA PRO A 599 -22.23 1.68 13.42
C PRO A 599 -21.54 1.86 12.06
N PRO A 600 -20.82 0.84 11.56
CA PRO A 600 -20.23 0.92 10.22
C PRO A 600 -21.33 1.14 9.18
N ALA A 601 -21.01 1.93 8.15
CA ALA A 601 -21.91 2.17 7.01
C ALA A 601 -22.32 0.85 6.33
N TRP A 602 -21.39 -0.10 6.28
CA TRP A 602 -21.62 -1.49 5.93
C TRP A 602 -20.51 -2.37 6.53
N GLU A 603 -20.79 -3.66 6.63
CA GLU A 603 -19.87 -4.68 7.12
C GLU A 603 -20.08 -5.98 6.33
N THR A 604 -18.99 -6.66 5.95
CA THR A 604 -19.05 -7.98 5.31
C THR A 604 -19.33 -9.07 6.33
N PRO A 605 -19.83 -10.25 5.90
CA PRO A 605 -19.70 -11.46 6.71
C PRO A 605 -18.24 -11.71 7.12
N PRO A 606 -17.96 -12.45 8.21
CA PRO A 606 -16.61 -12.80 8.62
C PRO A 606 -15.81 -13.46 7.50
N LEU A 607 -14.61 -12.94 7.26
CA LEU A 607 -13.67 -13.45 6.26
C LEU A 607 -12.43 -13.98 6.97
N ARG A 608 -11.90 -15.11 6.51
CA ARG A 608 -10.62 -15.65 7.00
C ARG A 608 -9.47 -14.92 6.31
N ILE A 609 -9.30 -13.63 6.63
CA ILE A 609 -8.31 -12.76 5.98
C ILE A 609 -6.90 -13.30 6.21
N SER A 610 -6.15 -13.47 5.11
CA SER A 610 -4.80 -14.07 5.06
C SER A 610 -3.70 -13.08 4.72
N GLY A 611 -4.00 -11.82 4.43
CA GLY A 611 -2.99 -10.76 4.39
C GLY A 611 -3.61 -9.39 4.25
N ARG A 612 -2.81 -8.41 3.85
CA ARG A 612 -3.27 -7.02 3.73
C ARG A 612 -4.23 -6.87 2.54
N PRO A 613 -5.49 -6.44 2.76
CA PRO A 613 -6.39 -6.07 1.68
C PRO A 613 -5.89 -4.83 0.94
N ALA A 614 -6.30 -4.68 -0.32
CA ALA A 614 -6.02 -3.49 -1.12
C ALA A 614 -7.31 -2.85 -1.64
N LEU A 615 -7.37 -1.51 -1.65
CA LEU A 615 -8.44 -0.74 -2.28
C LEU A 615 -7.97 -0.26 -3.67
N SER A 616 -8.78 -0.44 -4.70
CA SER A 616 -8.58 0.18 -6.02
C SER A 616 -9.92 0.52 -6.65
N GLY A 617 -10.13 1.81 -6.93
CA GLY A 617 -11.42 2.32 -7.38
C GLY A 617 -12.53 2.05 -6.35
N ASP A 618 -13.61 1.44 -6.83
CA ASP A 618 -14.79 1.05 -6.05
C ASP A 618 -14.71 -0.38 -5.48
N ARG A 619 -13.52 -0.99 -5.47
CA ARG A 619 -13.33 -2.40 -5.08
C ARG A 619 -12.27 -2.59 -4.01
N VAL A 620 -12.59 -3.45 -3.05
CA VAL A 620 -11.66 -3.96 -2.04
C VAL A 620 -11.31 -5.40 -2.38
N TYR A 621 -10.02 -5.67 -2.55
CA TYR A 621 -9.48 -7.00 -2.81
C TYR A 621 -8.95 -7.57 -1.51
N VAL A 622 -9.60 -8.64 -1.03
CA VAL A 622 -9.36 -9.22 0.28
C VAL A 622 -8.72 -10.58 0.10
N PRO A 623 -7.43 -10.73 0.44
CA PRO A 623 -6.80 -12.04 0.47
C PRO A 623 -7.39 -12.84 1.64
N THR A 624 -7.92 -14.02 1.37
CA THR A 624 -8.41 -14.96 2.38
C THR A 624 -7.67 -16.28 2.31
N ARG A 625 -7.80 -17.12 3.35
CA ARG A 625 -7.25 -18.50 3.34
C ARG A 625 -7.77 -19.33 2.16
N GLU A 626 -8.96 -18.98 1.67
CA GLU A 626 -9.68 -19.72 0.64
C GLU A 626 -9.45 -19.15 -0.77
N GLY A 627 -8.69 -18.06 -0.89
CA GLY A 627 -8.44 -17.36 -2.15
C GLY A 627 -8.75 -15.88 -2.05
N LEU A 628 -8.95 -15.23 -3.19
CA LEU A 628 -9.23 -13.81 -3.26
C LEU A 628 -10.74 -13.53 -3.26
N VAL A 629 -11.17 -12.63 -2.38
CA VAL A 629 -12.55 -12.10 -2.34
C VAL A 629 -12.55 -10.66 -2.81
N VAL A 630 -13.52 -10.28 -3.64
CA VAL A 630 -13.70 -8.91 -4.12
C VAL A 630 -14.98 -8.34 -3.54
N VAL A 631 -14.86 -7.22 -2.83
CA VAL A 631 -15.95 -6.52 -2.14
C VAL A 631 -16.17 -5.16 -2.78
N ASP A 632 -17.43 -4.79 -2.97
CA ASP A 632 -17.85 -3.45 -3.35
C ASP A 632 -17.54 -2.46 -2.22
N ALA A 633 -16.67 -1.48 -2.47
CA ALA A 633 -16.27 -0.49 -1.48
C ALA A 633 -17.41 0.47 -1.09
N THR A 634 -18.48 0.53 -1.88
CA THR A 634 -19.63 1.43 -1.66
C THR A 634 -20.65 0.82 -0.70
N ASN A 635 -20.89 -0.48 -0.78
CA ASN A 635 -21.99 -1.14 -0.07
C ASN A 635 -21.61 -2.44 0.66
N GLY A 636 -20.35 -2.89 0.57
CA GLY A 636 -19.87 -4.10 1.24
C GLY A 636 -20.32 -5.42 0.62
N ARG A 637 -20.99 -5.40 -0.54
CA ARG A 637 -21.42 -6.62 -1.23
C ARG A 637 -20.21 -7.35 -1.80
N ILE A 638 -20.13 -8.65 -1.56
CA ILE A 638 -19.15 -9.52 -2.20
C ILE A 638 -19.55 -9.69 -3.69
N PHE A 639 -18.74 -9.13 -4.59
CA PHE A 639 -18.93 -9.23 -6.04
C PHE A 639 -18.50 -10.57 -6.59
N ALA A 640 -17.37 -11.07 -6.08
CA ALA A 640 -16.77 -12.29 -6.55
C ALA A 640 -15.98 -12.93 -5.42
N ASP A 641 -16.04 -14.25 -5.38
CA ASP A 641 -15.33 -15.09 -4.42
C ASP A 641 -14.76 -16.27 -5.22
N GLN A 642 -13.43 -16.34 -5.24
CA GLN A 642 -12.71 -17.36 -5.99
C GLN A 642 -13.13 -18.78 -5.59
N ARG A 643 -13.53 -19.02 -4.33
CA ARG A 643 -13.99 -20.33 -3.87
C ARG A 643 -15.33 -20.70 -4.48
N TYR A 644 -16.29 -19.78 -4.49
CA TYR A 644 -17.61 -20.03 -5.09
C TYR A 644 -17.51 -20.23 -6.60
N ALA A 645 -16.63 -19.49 -7.26
CA ALA A 645 -16.39 -19.68 -8.69
C ALA A 645 -15.78 -21.05 -9.02
N GLN A 646 -14.85 -21.54 -8.20
CA GLN A 646 -14.25 -22.87 -8.39
C GLN A 646 -15.25 -24.00 -8.15
N THR A 647 -16.19 -23.83 -7.20
CA THR A 647 -17.18 -24.87 -6.84
C THR A 647 -18.44 -24.86 -7.71
N SER A 648 -18.75 -23.77 -8.41
CA SER A 648 -19.94 -23.65 -9.27
C SER A 648 -19.70 -24.01 -10.74
N GLY A 649 -18.45 -24.13 -11.18
CA GLY A 649 -18.14 -24.75 -12.47
C GLY A 649 -18.38 -26.27 -12.40
N GLU A 650 -19.19 -26.81 -13.32
CA GLU A 650 -19.79 -28.17 -13.34
C GLU A 650 -18.85 -29.39 -13.17
N ALA A 651 -17.55 -29.20 -12.97
CA ALA A 651 -16.65 -30.26 -12.54
C ALA A 651 -16.59 -30.30 -11.01
N ARG A 652 -17.57 -30.98 -10.39
CA ARG A 652 -17.40 -31.61 -9.07
C ARG A 652 -16.25 -32.61 -9.15
N LEU A 653 -15.02 -32.15 -9.02
CA LEU A 653 -13.99 -32.96 -8.40
C LEU A 653 -14.34 -33.00 -6.91
N ASP A 654 -15.25 -33.92 -6.54
CA ASP A 654 -15.60 -34.27 -5.16
C ASP A 654 -14.40 -34.92 -4.41
N GLU A 655 -13.23 -35.01 -5.05
CA GLU A 655 -11.98 -35.20 -4.33
C GLU A 655 -11.59 -33.87 -3.70
N ALA A 656 -11.77 -33.78 -2.39
CA ALA A 656 -11.16 -32.77 -1.54
C ALA A 656 -9.78 -32.43 -2.09
N LEU A 657 -9.62 -31.21 -2.64
CA LEU A 657 -8.30 -30.61 -2.77
C LEU A 657 -7.62 -30.88 -1.44
N PRO A 658 -6.45 -31.56 -1.42
CA PRO A 658 -5.85 -32.02 -0.18
C PRO A 658 -5.88 -30.87 0.83
N GLU A 659 -6.50 -31.10 1.99
CA GLU A 659 -6.41 -30.22 3.15
C GLU A 659 -4.90 -29.96 3.37
N GLY A 660 -4.37 -28.83 2.88
CA GLY A 660 -2.92 -28.63 2.82
C GLY A 660 -2.40 -27.66 1.76
N LEU A 661 -3.16 -27.31 0.72
CA LEU A 661 -2.83 -26.16 -0.14
C LEU A 661 -3.37 -24.86 0.47
N ASP A 662 -3.04 -24.61 1.73
CA ASP A 662 -3.37 -23.39 2.45
C ASP A 662 -2.64 -22.21 1.77
N ARG A 663 -3.39 -21.40 1.01
CA ARG A 663 -2.87 -20.25 0.24
C ARG A 663 -2.58 -19.02 1.12
N ALA A 664 -2.19 -19.24 2.37
CA ALA A 664 -2.84 -18.57 3.49
C ALA A 664 -2.13 -17.35 4.08
N ALA A 665 -1.08 -16.81 3.44
CA ALA A 665 -0.40 -15.60 3.93
C ALA A 665 0.03 -14.68 2.78
N ALA A 666 -0.82 -13.77 2.31
CA ALA A 666 -0.53 -13.00 1.08
C ALA A 666 -0.98 -11.54 1.11
N ASN A 667 -0.08 -10.63 0.75
CA ASN A 667 -0.37 -9.20 0.65
C ASN A 667 -0.77 -8.83 -0.77
N VAL A 668 -1.78 -7.98 -0.88
CA VAL A 668 -2.34 -7.57 -2.17
C VAL A 668 -1.83 -6.19 -2.55
N ILE A 669 -1.43 -6.03 -3.82
CA ILE A 669 -1.19 -4.73 -4.43
C ILE A 669 -1.98 -4.61 -5.72
N ALA A 670 -2.71 -3.51 -5.85
CA ALA A 670 -3.49 -3.16 -7.02
C ALA A 670 -2.75 -2.12 -7.84
N THR A 671 -2.66 -2.32 -9.15
CA THR A 671 -2.04 -1.38 -10.09
C THR A 671 -2.89 -1.26 -11.36
N PRO A 672 -2.69 -0.21 -12.19
CA PRO A 672 -3.40 -0.13 -13.47
C PRO A 672 -3.19 -1.34 -14.41
N GLN A 673 -2.15 -2.15 -14.21
CA GLN A 673 -1.84 -3.31 -15.06
C GLN A 673 -2.48 -4.62 -14.55
N GLY A 674 -3.08 -4.59 -13.35
CA GLY A 674 -3.65 -5.76 -12.70
C GLY A 674 -3.36 -5.78 -11.20
N LEU A 675 -3.82 -6.87 -10.59
CA LEU A 675 -3.71 -7.13 -9.16
C LEU A 675 -2.65 -8.20 -8.91
N TYR A 676 -1.80 -7.98 -7.93
CA TYR A 676 -0.76 -8.94 -7.53
C TYR A 676 -0.98 -9.36 -6.09
N VAL A 677 -0.80 -10.64 -5.83
CA VAL A 677 -0.90 -11.27 -4.52
C VAL A 677 0.45 -11.89 -4.22
N VAL A 678 1.16 -11.35 -3.24
CA VAL A 678 2.53 -11.73 -2.90
C VAL A 678 2.53 -12.43 -1.55
N SER A 679 2.98 -13.68 -1.54
CA SER A 679 3.16 -14.49 -0.33
C SER A 679 4.62 -14.95 -0.21
N PRO A 680 5.03 -15.51 0.95
CA PRO A 680 6.40 -16.02 1.15
C PRO A 680 6.84 -17.16 0.22
N ASP A 681 5.91 -17.77 -0.51
CA ASP A 681 6.12 -18.93 -1.37
C ASP A 681 5.84 -18.63 -2.85
N ARG A 682 5.09 -17.58 -3.16
CA ARG A 682 4.63 -17.31 -4.53
C ARG A 682 4.19 -15.87 -4.75
N VAL A 683 4.14 -15.52 -6.02
CA VAL A 683 3.50 -14.32 -6.53
C VAL A 683 2.43 -14.74 -7.50
N ILE A 684 1.20 -14.28 -7.32
CA ILE A 684 0.08 -14.50 -8.24
C ILE A 684 -0.33 -13.17 -8.87
N LYS A 685 -0.49 -13.13 -10.18
CA LYS A 685 -1.10 -12.00 -10.90
C LYS A 685 -2.52 -12.35 -11.34
N TYR A 686 -3.47 -11.53 -10.92
CA TYR A 686 -4.82 -11.49 -11.47
C TYR A 686 -4.91 -10.36 -12.48
N ALA A 687 -5.02 -10.73 -13.74
CA ALA A 687 -4.90 -9.82 -14.86
C ALA A 687 -6.17 -9.02 -15.10
N ASP A 688 -5.98 -7.74 -15.43
CA ASP A 688 -7.00 -6.91 -16.06
C ASP A 688 -6.80 -6.92 -17.58
N PRO A 689 -7.71 -7.51 -18.37
CA PRO A 689 -7.57 -7.58 -19.82
C PRO A 689 -7.39 -6.20 -20.50
N VAL A 690 -7.99 -5.14 -19.95
CA VAL A 690 -7.87 -3.78 -20.50
C VAL A 690 -6.49 -3.23 -20.19
N GLY A 691 -6.09 -3.23 -18.91
CA GLY A 691 -4.78 -2.76 -18.48
C GLY A 691 -3.61 -3.51 -19.14
N VAL A 692 -3.78 -4.82 -19.36
CA VAL A 692 -2.82 -5.66 -20.09
C VAL A 692 -2.77 -5.29 -21.57
N SER A 693 -3.92 -5.09 -22.22
CA SER A 693 -3.99 -4.66 -23.62
C SER A 693 -3.28 -3.33 -23.85
N ASP A 694 -3.45 -2.38 -22.94
CA ASP A 694 -2.80 -1.07 -23.01
C ASP A 694 -1.29 -1.18 -22.76
N ALA A 695 -0.87 -2.02 -21.81
CA ALA A 695 0.54 -2.28 -21.57
C ALA A 695 1.24 -2.95 -22.77
N VAL A 696 0.59 -3.93 -23.39
CA VAL A 696 1.08 -4.59 -24.63
C VAL A 696 1.19 -3.59 -25.77
N THR A 697 0.18 -2.74 -25.96
CA THR A 697 0.16 -1.72 -27.02
C THR A 697 1.30 -0.71 -26.85
N ARG A 698 1.50 -0.21 -25.62
CA ARG A 698 2.61 0.70 -25.31
C ARG A 698 3.97 0.04 -25.54
N ARG A 699 4.16 -1.21 -25.11
CA ARG A 699 5.42 -1.94 -25.31
C ARG A 699 5.69 -2.21 -26.80
N SER A 700 4.66 -2.54 -27.57
CA SER A 700 4.74 -2.72 -29.02
C SER A 700 5.09 -1.44 -29.77
N ALA A 701 4.69 -0.27 -29.26
CA ALA A 701 5.06 1.02 -29.84
C ALA A 701 6.51 1.43 -29.54
N ALA A 702 7.13 0.86 -28.52
CA ALA A 702 8.45 1.27 -28.02
C ALA A 702 9.63 0.57 -28.71
N GLY A 703 9.42 -0.54 -29.43
CA GLY A 703 10.52 -1.31 -30.01
C GLY A 703 10.07 -2.37 -31.02
N PRO A 704 11.03 -3.03 -31.69
CA PRO A 704 10.74 -4.14 -32.59
C PRO A 704 10.13 -5.33 -31.84
N ASP A 705 9.46 -6.22 -32.59
CA ASP A 705 8.92 -7.46 -32.03
C ASP A 705 10.00 -8.29 -31.33
N SER A 706 9.76 -8.56 -30.06
CA SER A 706 10.62 -9.33 -29.18
C SER A 706 9.87 -10.53 -28.61
N ALA A 707 10.60 -11.56 -28.17
CA ALA A 707 9.98 -12.80 -27.68
C ALA A 707 9.10 -12.56 -26.44
N ASP A 708 9.49 -11.64 -25.56
CA ASP A 708 8.71 -11.24 -24.37
C ASP A 708 7.41 -10.51 -24.75
N LEU A 709 7.44 -9.71 -25.82
CA LEU A 709 6.24 -9.06 -26.34
C LEU A 709 5.29 -10.07 -27.02
N ALA A 710 5.83 -11.00 -27.80
CA ALA A 710 5.04 -12.09 -28.40
C ALA A 710 4.39 -12.94 -27.30
N TYR A 711 5.14 -13.26 -26.24
CA TYR A 711 4.61 -13.93 -25.06
C TYR A 711 3.49 -13.13 -24.37
N ALA A 712 3.66 -11.82 -24.16
CA ALA A 712 2.62 -10.97 -23.59
C ALA A 712 1.35 -10.88 -24.47
N ARG A 713 1.50 -10.85 -25.80
CA ARG A 713 0.37 -10.89 -26.75
C ARG A 713 -0.34 -12.23 -26.73
N ALA A 714 0.41 -13.33 -26.75
CA ALA A 714 -0.13 -14.68 -26.65
C ALA A 714 -0.94 -14.80 -25.36
N TRP A 715 -0.44 -14.23 -24.27
CA TRP A 715 -1.17 -14.22 -23.01
C TRP A 715 -2.46 -13.39 -23.05
N LEU A 716 -2.43 -12.19 -23.62
CA LEU A 716 -3.64 -11.38 -23.81
C LEU A 716 -4.70 -12.13 -24.62
N ARG A 717 -4.29 -12.91 -25.63
CA ARG A 717 -5.20 -13.79 -26.39
C ARG A 717 -5.79 -14.89 -25.51
N LEU A 718 -4.99 -15.52 -24.65
CA LEU A 718 -5.48 -16.53 -23.70
C LEU A 718 -6.53 -15.94 -22.72
N LEU A 719 -6.34 -14.69 -22.27
CA LEU A 719 -7.31 -13.99 -21.42
C LEU A 719 -8.63 -13.71 -22.16
N ARG A 720 -8.58 -13.56 -23.48
CA ARG A 720 -9.74 -13.37 -24.36
C ARG A 720 -10.34 -14.69 -24.87
N ALA A 721 -9.89 -15.83 -24.35
CA ALA A 721 -10.28 -17.16 -24.82
C ALA A 721 -10.03 -17.38 -26.33
N ASP A 722 -8.92 -16.85 -26.85
CA ASP A 722 -8.40 -17.12 -28.19
C ASP A 722 -7.22 -18.10 -28.10
N GLU A 723 -7.49 -19.35 -27.73
CA GLU A 723 -6.44 -20.36 -27.53
C GLU A 723 -5.66 -20.67 -28.81
N GLN A 724 -6.30 -20.64 -29.97
CA GLN A 724 -5.63 -20.90 -31.25
C GLN A 724 -4.64 -19.78 -31.57
N GLY A 725 -5.03 -18.53 -31.37
CA GLY A 725 -4.15 -17.39 -31.53
C GLY A 725 -2.96 -17.38 -30.57
N VAL A 726 -3.07 -18.01 -29.39
CA VAL A 726 -1.92 -18.25 -28.49
C VAL A 726 -0.87 -19.12 -29.19
N LEU A 727 -1.29 -20.23 -29.81
CA LEU A 727 -0.37 -21.15 -30.48
C LEU A 727 0.30 -20.50 -31.70
N GLU A 728 -0.45 -19.70 -32.46
CA GLU A 728 0.08 -18.95 -33.61
C GLU A 728 1.10 -17.89 -33.18
N GLU A 729 0.79 -17.14 -32.13
CA GLU A 729 1.65 -16.08 -31.60
C GLU A 729 2.96 -16.68 -31.03
N LEU A 730 2.87 -17.77 -30.25
CA LEU A 730 4.06 -18.44 -29.71
C LEU A 730 4.86 -19.18 -30.79
N GLY A 731 4.20 -19.73 -31.81
CA GLY A 731 4.88 -20.44 -32.92
C GLY A 731 5.60 -19.51 -33.89
N SER A 732 5.20 -18.23 -33.95
CA SER A 732 5.85 -17.19 -34.76
C SER A 732 6.79 -16.28 -33.96
N ALA A 733 6.84 -16.44 -32.63
CA ALA A 733 7.71 -15.68 -31.77
C ALA A 733 9.19 -15.92 -32.13
N PRO A 734 10.05 -14.88 -32.11
CA PRO A 734 11.48 -15.07 -32.28
C PRO A 734 12.03 -15.97 -31.16
N GLU A 735 13.01 -16.83 -31.48
CA GLU A 735 13.65 -17.68 -30.47
C GLU A 735 14.26 -16.83 -29.35
N SER A 736 13.85 -17.10 -28.12
CA SER A 736 14.43 -16.48 -26.94
C SER A 736 15.66 -17.28 -26.48
N GLY A 737 16.78 -16.60 -26.26
CA GLY A 737 17.92 -17.18 -25.54
C GLY A 737 17.70 -17.29 -24.03
N ASP A 738 16.60 -16.73 -23.50
CA ASP A 738 16.26 -16.79 -22.08
C ASP A 738 15.47 -18.07 -21.75
N PRO A 739 16.05 -19.00 -20.95
CA PRO A 739 15.40 -20.25 -20.58
C PRO A 739 14.13 -20.05 -19.74
N LEU A 740 14.05 -18.96 -18.95
CA LEU A 740 12.86 -18.68 -18.14
C LEU A 740 11.67 -18.32 -19.03
N LEU A 741 11.90 -17.48 -20.04
CA LEU A 741 10.87 -17.12 -21.01
C LEU A 741 10.47 -18.31 -21.89
N ALA A 742 11.43 -19.16 -22.29
CA ALA A 742 11.13 -20.39 -23.03
C ALA A 742 10.24 -21.33 -22.19
N SER A 743 10.59 -21.55 -20.93
CA SER A 743 9.81 -22.35 -19.96
C SER A 743 8.41 -21.75 -19.75
N ALA A 744 8.30 -20.43 -19.61
CA ALA A 744 7.01 -19.74 -19.46
C ALA A 744 6.13 -19.84 -20.71
N SER A 745 6.74 -19.75 -21.90
CA SER A 745 6.07 -19.91 -23.19
C SER A 745 5.55 -21.34 -23.37
N ALA A 746 6.35 -22.34 -23.00
CA ALA A 746 5.93 -23.74 -22.99
C ALA A 746 4.73 -23.95 -22.06
N ARG A 747 4.76 -23.43 -20.83
CA ARG A 747 3.60 -23.49 -19.91
C ARG A 747 2.35 -22.84 -20.50
N LEU A 748 2.49 -21.68 -21.14
CA LEU A 748 1.36 -20.98 -21.77
C LEU A 748 0.78 -21.77 -22.94
N ARG A 749 1.65 -22.41 -23.75
CA ARG A 749 1.26 -23.32 -24.83
C ARG A 749 0.48 -24.54 -24.31
N VAL A 750 1.00 -25.21 -23.27
CA VAL A 750 0.33 -26.35 -22.62
C VAL A 750 -1.07 -25.94 -22.13
N ASN A 751 -1.19 -24.77 -21.50
CA ASN A 751 -2.49 -24.25 -21.04
C ASN A 751 -3.48 -24.02 -22.20
N ALA A 752 -3.04 -23.45 -23.32
CA ALA A 752 -3.88 -23.26 -24.49
C ALA A 752 -4.35 -24.60 -25.07
N LEU A 753 -3.44 -25.58 -25.20
CA LEU A 753 -3.75 -26.92 -25.69
C LEU A 753 -4.72 -27.67 -24.77
N LEU A 754 -4.56 -27.58 -23.45
CA LEU A 754 -5.47 -28.14 -22.47
C LEU A 754 -6.87 -27.53 -22.54
N ARG A 755 -7.00 -26.26 -22.92
CA ARG A 755 -8.31 -25.62 -23.12
C ARG A 755 -8.94 -26.01 -24.45
N LEU A 756 -8.16 -26.05 -25.53
CA LEU A 756 -8.61 -26.57 -26.83
C LEU A 756 -9.10 -28.01 -26.73
N SER A 757 -8.45 -28.84 -25.90
CA SER A 757 -8.90 -30.22 -25.69
C SER A 757 -10.26 -30.32 -24.99
N ARG A 758 -10.60 -29.37 -24.12
CA ARG A 758 -11.94 -29.27 -23.49
C ARG A 758 -13.00 -28.73 -24.43
N GLN A 759 -12.61 -27.92 -25.41
CA GLN A 759 -13.49 -27.38 -26.44
C GLN A 759 -13.65 -28.32 -27.65
N ALA A 760 -12.87 -29.41 -27.71
CA ALA A 760 -12.85 -30.32 -28.83
C ALA A 760 -14.21 -30.99 -29.07
N SER A 761 -14.59 -31.11 -30.33
CA SER A 761 -15.89 -31.66 -30.73
C SER A 761 -15.91 -33.19 -30.82
N THR A 762 -14.73 -33.78 -30.91
CA THR A 762 -14.53 -35.24 -31.06
C THR A 762 -13.43 -35.73 -30.11
N ASP A 763 -13.51 -37.00 -29.72
CA ASP A 763 -12.51 -37.63 -28.86
C ASP A 763 -11.12 -37.65 -29.52
N GLU A 764 -11.04 -37.83 -30.84
CA GLU A 764 -9.76 -37.80 -31.56
C GLU A 764 -9.12 -36.40 -31.56
N GLU A 765 -9.91 -35.32 -31.70
CA GLU A 765 -9.40 -33.96 -31.54
C GLU A 765 -8.92 -33.70 -30.11
N ARG A 766 -9.69 -34.14 -29.11
CA ARG A 766 -9.32 -34.03 -27.70
C ARG A 766 -8.01 -34.75 -27.41
N LEU A 767 -7.88 -36.00 -27.87
CA LEU A 767 -6.67 -36.80 -27.70
C LEU A 767 -5.47 -36.19 -28.44
N ARG A 768 -5.67 -35.61 -29.64
CA ARG A 768 -4.61 -34.90 -30.38
C ARG A 768 -4.07 -33.73 -29.56
N TRP A 769 -4.94 -32.87 -29.04
CA TRP A 769 -4.52 -31.72 -28.24
C TRP A 769 -3.86 -32.12 -26.92
N LEU A 770 -4.36 -33.16 -26.25
CA LEU A 770 -3.76 -33.68 -25.01
C LEU A 770 -2.38 -34.30 -25.22
N ARG A 771 -2.16 -35.00 -26.34
CA ARG A 771 -0.83 -35.48 -26.74
C ARG A 771 0.14 -34.33 -26.97
N GLU A 772 -0.26 -33.35 -27.76
CA GLU A 772 0.58 -32.17 -28.00
C GLU A 772 0.88 -31.42 -26.70
N ALA A 773 -0.08 -31.33 -25.78
CA ALA A 773 0.12 -30.70 -24.48
C ALA A 773 1.13 -31.46 -23.59
N ALA A 774 1.07 -32.79 -23.58
CA ALA A 774 2.03 -33.63 -22.85
C ALA A 774 3.43 -33.60 -23.47
N GLU A 775 3.55 -33.40 -24.79
CA GLU A 775 4.84 -33.30 -25.49
C GLU A 775 5.46 -31.89 -25.43
N ALA A 776 4.64 -30.84 -25.34
CA ALA A 776 5.09 -29.44 -25.47
C ALA A 776 5.71 -28.84 -24.19
N GLY A 777 5.66 -29.53 -23.04
CA GLY A 777 6.01 -28.94 -21.75
C GLY A 777 6.99 -29.74 -20.90
N GLU A 778 7.72 -29.02 -20.07
CA GLU A 778 8.48 -29.55 -18.92
C GLU A 778 7.75 -29.19 -17.61
N GLY A 779 7.92 -30.01 -16.57
CA GLY A 779 7.39 -29.76 -15.23
C GLY A 779 5.92 -30.17 -15.00
N THR A 780 5.33 -29.63 -13.93
CA THR A 780 4.04 -30.10 -13.36
C THR A 780 2.86 -30.04 -14.34
N ARG A 781 2.76 -29.00 -15.18
CA ARG A 781 1.66 -28.85 -16.16
C ARG A 781 1.71 -29.88 -17.28
N SER A 782 2.91 -30.32 -17.67
CA SER A 782 3.07 -31.43 -18.61
C SER A 782 2.59 -32.74 -17.98
N GLY A 783 2.91 -32.95 -16.69
CA GLY A 783 2.35 -34.05 -15.90
C GLY A 783 0.83 -34.03 -15.82
N GLU A 784 0.20 -32.88 -15.56
CA GLU A 784 -1.26 -32.71 -15.59
C GLU A 784 -1.85 -33.05 -16.97
N ALA A 785 -1.23 -32.58 -18.05
CA ALA A 785 -1.66 -32.90 -19.41
C ALA A 785 -1.52 -34.40 -19.72
N ALA A 786 -0.46 -35.04 -19.23
CA ALA A 786 -0.26 -36.47 -19.35
C ALA A 786 -1.31 -37.27 -18.58
N ILE A 787 -1.70 -36.85 -17.38
CA ILE A 787 -2.81 -37.48 -16.64
C ILE A 787 -4.14 -37.30 -17.39
N ALA A 788 -4.43 -36.07 -17.83
CA ALA A 788 -5.66 -35.80 -18.58
C ALA A 788 -5.74 -36.60 -19.90
N LEU A 789 -4.60 -36.88 -20.55
CA LEU A 789 -4.52 -37.77 -21.70
C LEU A 789 -4.87 -39.22 -21.33
N GLY A 790 -4.34 -39.74 -20.21
CA GLY A 790 -4.68 -41.06 -19.69
C GLY A 790 -6.18 -41.19 -19.39
N ASP A 791 -6.74 -40.22 -18.67
CA ASP A 791 -8.18 -40.20 -18.34
C ASP A 791 -9.04 -40.13 -19.62
N ALA A 792 -8.62 -39.36 -20.63
CA ALA A 792 -9.33 -39.25 -21.90
C ALA A 792 -9.26 -40.56 -22.72
N LEU A 793 -8.13 -41.28 -22.70
CA LEU A 793 -8.00 -42.59 -23.35
C LEU A 793 -8.92 -43.62 -22.68
N GLU A 794 -8.99 -43.60 -21.35
CA GLU A 794 -9.89 -44.44 -20.57
C GLU A 794 -11.35 -44.17 -20.92
N GLN A 795 -11.77 -42.89 -20.91
CA GLN A 795 -13.12 -42.45 -21.28
C GLN A 795 -13.51 -42.86 -22.71
N ALA A 796 -12.56 -42.87 -23.64
CA ALA A 796 -12.75 -43.32 -25.01
C ALA A 796 -12.79 -44.86 -25.17
N GLY A 797 -12.70 -45.63 -24.08
CA GLY A 797 -12.67 -47.09 -24.09
C GLY A 797 -11.35 -47.69 -24.55
N ARG A 798 -10.28 -46.89 -24.66
CA ARG A 798 -8.94 -47.30 -25.11
C ARG A 798 -8.06 -47.72 -23.92
N ILE A 799 -8.55 -48.68 -23.14
CA ILE A 799 -7.96 -49.07 -21.84
C ILE A 799 -6.48 -49.47 -21.98
N ASP A 800 -6.11 -50.27 -23.00
CA ASP A 800 -4.72 -50.69 -23.22
C ASP A 800 -3.77 -49.51 -23.54
N ASP A 801 -4.29 -48.46 -24.19
CA ASP A 801 -3.52 -47.25 -24.45
C ASP A 801 -3.39 -46.41 -23.17
N ALA A 802 -4.46 -46.31 -22.37
CA ALA A 802 -4.45 -45.60 -21.09
C ALA A 802 -3.45 -46.22 -20.11
N ILE A 803 -3.45 -47.55 -19.97
CA ILE A 803 -2.50 -48.29 -19.12
C ILE A 803 -1.06 -48.04 -19.56
N ARG A 804 -0.77 -48.19 -20.87
CA ARG A 804 0.57 -47.92 -21.41
C ARG A 804 1.01 -46.48 -21.15
N HIS A 805 0.10 -45.54 -21.29
CA HIS A 805 0.37 -44.12 -21.06
C HIS A 805 0.65 -43.83 -19.57
N TYR A 806 -0.20 -44.31 -18.65
CA TYR A 806 0.05 -44.14 -17.21
C TYR A 806 1.35 -44.81 -16.76
N LEU A 807 1.66 -46.00 -17.27
CA LEU A 807 2.96 -46.65 -17.03
C LEU A 807 4.11 -45.79 -17.53
N GLN A 808 3.98 -45.19 -18.71
CA GLN A 808 4.98 -44.27 -19.22
C GLN A 808 5.15 -43.03 -18.33
N VAL A 809 4.06 -42.46 -17.80
CA VAL A 809 4.12 -41.34 -16.82
C VAL A 809 4.85 -41.75 -15.54
N VAL A 810 4.59 -42.95 -15.02
CA VAL A 810 5.28 -43.48 -13.84
C VAL A 810 6.75 -43.79 -14.12
N ILE A 811 7.09 -44.34 -15.30
CA ILE A 811 8.47 -44.67 -15.68
C ILE A 811 9.30 -43.41 -15.95
N LEU A 812 8.69 -42.41 -16.60
CA LEU A 812 9.34 -41.13 -16.90
C LEU A 812 9.39 -40.20 -15.70
N ALA A 813 8.87 -40.60 -14.53
CA ALA A 813 9.10 -39.92 -13.27
C ALA A 813 10.60 -39.97 -12.94
N THR A 814 11.35 -39.00 -13.44
CA THR A 814 12.74 -38.77 -13.06
C THR A 814 12.81 -38.42 -11.56
N PRO A 815 13.96 -38.61 -10.90
CA PRO A 815 14.20 -38.07 -9.57
C PRO A 815 13.93 -36.56 -9.49
N ASP A 816 14.02 -35.82 -10.60
CA ASP A 816 13.64 -34.40 -10.68
C ASP A 816 12.11 -34.18 -10.63
N LEU A 817 11.29 -35.19 -10.95
CA LEU A 817 9.85 -35.26 -10.69
C LEU A 817 9.52 -35.77 -9.27
N VAL A 818 10.52 -36.30 -8.55
CA VAL A 818 10.48 -36.60 -7.12
C VAL A 818 11.10 -35.39 -6.41
N GLY A 819 10.36 -34.29 -6.37
CA GLY A 819 10.86 -32.95 -6.04
C GLY A 819 11.96 -32.92 -4.98
N GLU A 820 13.00 -32.10 -5.22
CA GLU A 820 14.03 -31.84 -4.22
C GLU A 820 13.36 -31.53 -2.87
N PRO A 821 13.81 -32.13 -1.75
CA PRO A 821 13.24 -31.87 -0.43
C PRO A 821 13.20 -30.36 -0.18
N GLY A 822 11.99 -29.79 -0.19
CA GLY A 822 11.76 -28.34 -0.10
C GLY A 822 10.80 -27.78 -1.17
N HIS A 823 10.62 -28.47 -2.30
CA HIS A 823 9.54 -28.15 -3.23
C HIS A 823 8.27 -28.83 -2.72
N GLY A 824 7.23 -28.06 -2.38
CA GLY A 824 5.99 -28.60 -1.81
C GLY A 824 5.40 -29.76 -2.63
N ASN A 825 4.59 -30.61 -1.99
CA ASN A 825 4.00 -31.85 -2.52
C ASN A 825 3.33 -31.78 -3.92
N ALA A 826 3.22 -30.61 -4.54
CA ALA A 826 2.60 -30.39 -5.85
C ALA A 826 3.37 -31.03 -7.02
N SER A 827 4.71 -31.11 -6.98
CA SER A 827 5.49 -31.79 -8.03
C SER A 827 5.36 -33.32 -7.99
N VAL A 828 4.97 -33.87 -6.84
CA VAL A 828 4.83 -35.31 -6.60
C VAL A 828 3.47 -35.85 -7.10
N ALA A 829 2.53 -34.98 -7.49
CA ALA A 829 1.15 -35.37 -7.79
C ALA A 829 0.95 -36.25 -9.04
N PRO A 830 1.56 -35.97 -10.22
CA PRO A 830 1.15 -36.65 -11.45
C PRO A 830 1.44 -38.15 -11.45
N TRP A 831 2.65 -38.58 -11.07
CA TRP A 831 2.98 -40.01 -11.06
C TRP A 831 2.23 -40.77 -9.96
N ILE A 832 1.94 -40.15 -8.81
CA ILE A 832 1.10 -40.74 -7.76
C ILE A 832 -0.31 -40.94 -8.29
N ILE A 833 -0.88 -39.94 -8.98
CA ILE A 833 -2.20 -40.05 -9.60
C ILE A 833 -2.19 -41.14 -10.67
N ALA A 834 -1.19 -41.20 -11.55
CA ALA A 834 -1.04 -42.27 -12.54
C ALA A 834 -0.95 -43.65 -11.88
N ALA A 835 -0.14 -43.80 -10.83
CA ALA A 835 -0.01 -45.05 -10.09
C ALA A 835 -1.31 -45.48 -9.41
N ARG A 836 -2.06 -44.52 -8.85
CA ARG A 836 -3.39 -44.76 -8.28
C ARG A 836 -4.38 -45.19 -9.35
N ARG A 837 -4.40 -44.51 -10.49
CA ARG A 837 -5.24 -44.89 -11.65
C ARG A 837 -4.90 -46.28 -12.19
N LEU A 838 -3.63 -46.62 -12.32
CA LEU A 838 -3.19 -47.97 -12.71
C LEU A 838 -3.68 -49.03 -11.74
N ARG A 839 -3.63 -48.74 -10.43
CA ARG A 839 -4.18 -49.63 -9.42
C ARG A 839 -5.69 -49.77 -9.55
N ASP A 840 -6.42 -48.67 -9.70
CA ASP A 840 -7.88 -48.67 -9.86
C ASP A 840 -8.29 -49.49 -11.11
N LEU A 841 -7.55 -49.36 -12.22
CA LEU A 841 -7.76 -50.13 -13.45
C LEU A 841 -7.45 -51.63 -13.27
N SER A 842 -6.38 -51.99 -12.55
CA SER A 842 -6.05 -53.39 -12.22
C SER A 842 -7.12 -54.01 -11.31
N ASP A 843 -7.56 -53.28 -10.27
CA ASP A 843 -8.64 -53.72 -9.37
C ASP A 843 -9.97 -53.92 -10.15
N SER A 844 -10.31 -53.02 -11.07
CA SER A 844 -11.50 -53.18 -11.94
C SER A 844 -11.38 -54.39 -12.88
N ALA A 845 -10.22 -54.60 -13.50
CA ALA A 845 -9.98 -55.74 -14.38
C ALA A 845 -10.09 -57.08 -13.63
N VAL A 846 -9.60 -57.14 -12.39
CA VAL A 846 -9.74 -58.33 -11.52
C VAL A 846 -11.22 -58.63 -11.22
N VAL A 847 -12.03 -57.60 -10.97
CA VAL A 847 -13.48 -57.76 -10.74
C VAL A 847 -14.18 -58.26 -12.02
N ASP A 848 -13.94 -57.63 -13.17
CA ASP A 848 -14.56 -58.04 -14.46
C ASP A 848 -14.25 -59.48 -14.84
N VAL A 849 -13.00 -59.91 -14.59
CA VAL A 849 -12.60 -61.30 -14.87
C VAL A 849 -13.23 -62.25 -13.86
N LYS A 850 -13.33 -61.87 -12.58
CA LYS A 850 -14.00 -62.68 -11.56
C LYS A 850 -15.49 -62.85 -11.86
N GLU A 851 -16.19 -61.79 -12.25
CA GLU A 851 -17.60 -61.87 -12.65
C GLU A 851 -17.78 -62.71 -13.92
N SER A 852 -16.91 -62.55 -14.93
CA SER A 852 -16.91 -63.41 -16.13
C SER A 852 -16.66 -64.89 -15.82
N LEU A 853 -15.84 -65.19 -14.80
CA LEU A 853 -15.56 -66.54 -14.32
C LEU A 853 -16.74 -67.17 -13.58
N GLU A 854 -17.56 -66.35 -12.90
CA GLU A 854 -18.77 -66.79 -12.21
C GLU A 854 -19.92 -67.09 -13.21
N ASP A 855 -19.96 -66.38 -14.34
CA ASP A 855 -20.99 -66.54 -15.38
C ASP A 855 -20.63 -67.58 -16.48
N SER A 856 -19.36 -67.94 -16.66
CA SER A 856 -18.93 -69.01 -17.58
C SER A 856 -17.51 -69.53 -17.30
N PRO A 857 -17.19 -70.79 -17.66
CA PRO A 857 -15.83 -71.32 -17.50
C PRO A 857 -14.83 -70.51 -18.34
N ALA A 858 -13.79 -70.01 -17.69
CA ALA A 858 -12.78 -69.13 -18.30
C ALA A 858 -12.21 -69.70 -19.60
N THR A 859 -12.21 -68.86 -20.63
CA THR A 859 -11.36 -69.06 -21.80
C THR A 859 -9.89 -68.79 -21.43
N PRO A 860 -8.92 -69.45 -22.07
CA PRO A 860 -7.49 -69.19 -21.85
C PRO A 860 -7.06 -67.73 -22.02
N ALA A 861 -7.78 -66.97 -22.86
CA ALA A 861 -7.57 -65.53 -23.03
C ALA A 861 -7.99 -64.72 -21.79
N GLN A 862 -9.05 -65.12 -21.09
CA GLN A 862 -9.48 -64.48 -19.85
C GLN A 862 -8.49 -64.77 -18.70
N LEU A 863 -7.94 -65.99 -18.64
CA LEU A 863 -6.88 -66.35 -17.69
C LEU A 863 -5.57 -65.60 -17.93
N MET A 864 -5.20 -65.34 -19.20
CA MET A 864 -4.03 -64.54 -19.54
C MET A 864 -4.20 -63.07 -19.17
N ARG A 865 -5.38 -62.47 -19.39
CA ARG A 865 -5.68 -61.11 -18.93
C ARG A 865 -5.60 -60.98 -17.41
N LEU A 866 -6.00 -62.02 -16.66
CA LEU A 866 -5.91 -62.09 -15.19
C LEU A 866 -4.47 -62.19 -14.66
N LEU A 867 -3.53 -62.63 -15.51
CA LEU A 867 -2.10 -62.74 -15.17
C LEU A 867 -1.30 -61.51 -15.63
N GLU A 868 -1.80 -60.79 -16.63
CA GLU A 868 -1.24 -59.54 -17.13
C GLU A 868 -1.70 -58.31 -16.33
N ALA A 869 -2.94 -58.33 -15.82
CA ALA A 869 -3.49 -57.34 -14.88
C ALA A 869 -2.97 -57.54 -13.45
#